data_AF-A0A6N8XC22-F1
#
_entry.id   AF-A0A6N8XC22-F1
#
_cell.length_a   1.000
_cell.length_b   1.000
_cell.length_c   1.000
_cell.angle_alpha   90.00
_cell.angle_beta   90.00
_cell.angle_gamma   90.00
#
_symmetry.space_group_name_H-M   'P 1'
#
loop_
_entity.id
_entity.type
_entity.pdbx_description
1 polymer ?
#
loop_
_entity_poly.entity_id
_entity_poly.type
_entity_poly.pdbx_seq_one_letter_code
_entity_poly.pdbx_strand_id
1 'polypeptide(L)'
;FAQWADGPRLFAHLRDLPGPLRLADLPDYVHERGFSPELMRSNTLQSMPMHHQGEHLGNFFLAEKASAEVFSADDEELLALFASQAAAAIVNARAHRNEQRARMRVEALVETSPVAVAVFDAPSGRLVSFNNEARRLAARLGTSGQPVEELLGAVTCRFADGSEVALADLPMASAATLRAEEILVSAPDGRTVRTLANVTPIRSNDGTVVSVVVYLQDLEPLEELERLRVEFLAMVGDELRAPLASIKGSTATVLGGPAELPRAEILQFLRIVDAQADHMRRLIVNLLDAGRIEAGTLSVDPEPSALATLVDRARNTFASGGARHAVRIDLPRDLPQVMADRERIVQVLNNLLANAARNSPESSPIVVEAARDGVHVAVSVIDRGRGLSPHTMRHPFRKHVSFADDGAADRFGPTELGLAICKGLVEAHGGRIRAESAGSGRGTRFTFTLPVAAPEAVATAPPPSNAHPSAAAPEKPRVLVVDDDPSTLRHVRVALARAGYTALTTGNPDEIAGLIRSERPHLVLLDLVLPGVDGIDLMERVPELSDLPVIFISAYGRDETIARAFEAGAADYIVKPFSPTELTARVGAELRRRAGPEPFVLGDLTIDYRRRTATVAGRAVPLTRTEYELVRILSVNAGGTVTSESLLRQAWGTREPEGNTERVRAFVKQIRAKLGDDAANPTYIFNEHGVGYRMPRPSDA
;
A
#
# COMPACT_ATOMS: atom_id res chain seq x y z
N PHE A 1 -22.42 -17.16 -44.09
CA PHE A 1 -21.21 -16.31 -44.22
C PHE A 1 -19.94 -16.93 -43.59
N ALA A 2 -20.00 -17.69 -42.48
CA ALA A 2 -18.81 -18.31 -41.87
C ALA A 2 -18.17 -19.50 -42.64
N GLN A 3 -18.78 -19.98 -43.73
CA GLN A 3 -18.30 -21.11 -44.55
C GLN A 3 -17.66 -20.68 -45.88
N TRP A 4 -17.60 -19.37 -46.18
CA TRP A 4 -17.01 -18.83 -47.41
C TRP A 4 -15.81 -17.96 -47.09
N ALA A 5 -14.61 -18.56 -47.11
CA ALA A 5 -13.37 -17.87 -46.77
C ALA A 5 -13.10 -16.64 -47.68
N ASP A 6 -13.52 -16.70 -48.95
CA ASP A 6 -13.34 -15.62 -49.92
C ASP A 6 -14.43 -14.54 -49.87
N GLY A 7 -15.56 -14.81 -49.21
CA GLY A 7 -16.72 -13.92 -49.19
C GLY A 7 -16.41 -12.48 -48.77
N PRO A 8 -15.66 -12.23 -47.67
CA PRO A 8 -15.29 -10.88 -47.26
C PRO A 8 -14.39 -10.16 -48.28
N ARG A 9 -13.47 -10.88 -48.93
CA ARG A 9 -12.56 -10.31 -49.95
C ARG A 9 -13.31 -9.97 -51.22
N LEU A 10 -14.23 -10.83 -51.65
CA LEU A 10 -15.08 -10.54 -52.80
C LEU A 10 -16.05 -9.40 -52.50
N PHE A 11 -16.63 -9.34 -51.31
CA PHE A 11 -17.50 -8.23 -50.92
C PHE A 11 -16.76 -6.90 -50.92
N ALA A 12 -15.53 -6.85 -50.37
CA ALA A 12 -14.69 -5.66 -50.44
C ALA A 12 -14.35 -5.27 -51.90
N HIS A 13 -13.98 -6.26 -52.71
CA HIS A 13 -13.71 -6.06 -54.14
C HIS A 13 -14.90 -5.44 -54.88
N LEU A 14 -16.09 -6.02 -54.68
CA LEU A 14 -17.32 -5.51 -55.29
C LEU A 14 -17.67 -4.13 -54.73
N ARG A 15 -17.55 -3.90 -53.42
CA ARG A 15 -17.86 -2.62 -52.75
C ARG A 15 -17.03 -1.46 -53.32
N ASP A 16 -15.79 -1.73 -53.73
CA ASP A 16 -14.82 -0.70 -54.12
C ASP A 16 -14.69 -0.56 -55.66
N LEU A 17 -15.63 -1.11 -56.45
CA LEU A 17 -15.61 -0.94 -57.91
C LEU A 17 -15.72 0.55 -58.28
N PRO A 18 -14.89 1.04 -59.22
CA PRO A 18 -14.82 2.46 -59.58
C PRO A 18 -15.95 2.93 -60.49
N GLY A 19 -16.78 2.02 -61.00
CA GLY A 19 -17.83 2.32 -61.96
C GLY A 19 -18.92 1.24 -61.99
N PRO A 20 -19.99 1.47 -62.77
CA PRO A 20 -21.02 0.47 -63.00
C PRO A 20 -20.40 -0.80 -63.57
N LEU A 21 -20.89 -1.96 -63.11
CA LEU A 21 -20.43 -3.27 -63.61
C LEU A 21 -21.64 -4.14 -63.87
N ARG A 22 -21.71 -4.70 -65.08
CA ARG A 22 -22.76 -5.61 -65.50
C ARG A 22 -22.15 -6.93 -65.89
N LEU A 23 -22.59 -8.01 -65.25
CA LEU A 23 -22.10 -9.36 -65.46
C LEU A 23 -23.26 -10.26 -65.90
N ALA A 24 -23.07 -10.89 -67.06
CA ALA A 24 -23.93 -11.96 -67.55
C ALA A 24 -23.51 -13.35 -67.02
N ASP A 25 -22.24 -13.49 -66.62
CA ASP A 25 -21.68 -14.68 -65.98
C ASP A 25 -20.84 -14.27 -64.76
N LEU A 26 -21.48 -14.28 -63.59
CA LEU A 26 -20.88 -13.97 -62.30
C LEU A 26 -19.91 -15.06 -61.84
N PRO A 27 -20.22 -16.38 -61.94
CA PRO A 27 -19.27 -17.45 -61.65
C PRO A 27 -17.93 -17.30 -62.38
N ASP A 28 -17.97 -17.04 -63.69
CA ASP A 28 -16.77 -16.86 -64.50
C ASP A 28 -15.97 -15.62 -64.07
N TYR A 29 -16.64 -14.48 -63.86
CA TYR A 29 -15.98 -13.25 -63.38
C TYR A 29 -15.29 -13.44 -62.03
N VAL A 30 -15.92 -14.18 -61.11
CA VAL A 30 -15.40 -14.47 -59.77
C VAL A 30 -14.20 -15.42 -59.87
N HIS A 31 -14.29 -16.43 -60.73
CA HIS A 31 -13.20 -17.37 -61.00
C HIS A 31 -11.98 -16.68 -61.62
N GLU A 32 -12.17 -15.81 -62.62
CA GLU A 32 -11.10 -15.01 -63.25
C GLU A 32 -10.37 -14.10 -62.27
N ARG A 33 -11.06 -13.65 -61.21
CA ARG A 33 -10.50 -12.80 -60.14
C ARG A 33 -9.85 -13.62 -59.02
N GLY A 34 -9.79 -14.95 -59.17
CA GLY A 34 -9.11 -15.85 -58.24
C GLY A 34 -9.93 -16.19 -56.98
N PHE A 35 -11.26 -16.08 -57.05
CA PHE A 35 -12.17 -16.46 -55.97
C PHE A 35 -12.89 -17.78 -56.31
N SER A 36 -13.28 -18.56 -55.30
CA SER A 36 -14.05 -19.79 -55.54
C SER A 36 -15.51 -19.48 -55.97
N PRO A 37 -15.97 -19.98 -57.14
CA PRO A 37 -17.34 -19.78 -57.62
C PRO A 37 -18.38 -20.69 -56.95
N GLU A 38 -17.95 -21.71 -56.19
CA GLU A 38 -18.79 -22.82 -55.66
C GLU A 38 -19.97 -22.39 -54.76
N LEU A 39 -19.96 -21.14 -54.28
CA LEU A 39 -20.97 -20.59 -53.37
C LEU A 39 -21.85 -19.50 -54.01
N MET A 40 -21.65 -19.17 -55.29
CA MET A 40 -22.47 -18.22 -56.01
C MET A 40 -23.76 -18.87 -56.51
N ARG A 41 -24.91 -18.35 -56.04
CA ARG A 41 -26.24 -18.84 -56.44
C ARG A 41 -26.84 -18.08 -57.62
N SER A 42 -26.30 -16.91 -57.95
CA SER A 42 -26.76 -16.08 -59.07
C SER A 42 -25.77 -16.13 -60.22
N ASN A 43 -26.27 -16.24 -61.45
CA ASN A 43 -25.46 -16.15 -62.66
C ASN A 43 -25.22 -14.71 -63.12
N THR A 44 -26.06 -13.77 -62.70
CA THR A 44 -25.96 -12.36 -63.13
C THR A 44 -25.78 -11.42 -61.95
N LEU A 45 -25.12 -10.29 -62.22
CA LEU A 45 -24.92 -9.21 -61.27
C LEU A 45 -24.93 -7.86 -61.99
N GLN A 46 -25.63 -6.89 -61.43
CA GLN A 46 -25.47 -5.50 -61.79
C GLN A 46 -25.05 -4.70 -60.56
N SER A 47 -23.93 -4.00 -60.68
CA SER A 47 -23.36 -3.12 -59.67
C SER A 47 -23.50 -1.67 -60.12
N MET A 48 -23.85 -0.80 -59.19
CA MET A 48 -23.88 0.63 -59.40
C MET A 48 -23.24 1.36 -58.20
N PRO A 49 -22.22 2.20 -58.42
CA PRO A 49 -21.62 2.95 -57.33
C PRO A 49 -22.55 4.03 -56.78
N MET A 50 -22.61 4.12 -55.46
CA MET A 50 -23.35 5.14 -54.73
C MET A 50 -22.42 6.31 -54.42
N HIS A 51 -22.62 7.42 -55.12
CA HIS A 51 -21.89 8.66 -54.89
C HIS A 51 -22.81 9.76 -54.37
N HIS A 52 -22.31 10.57 -53.45
CA HIS A 52 -22.96 11.81 -53.02
C HIS A 52 -21.94 12.95 -53.00
N GLN A 53 -22.15 14.00 -53.79
CA GLN A 53 -21.24 15.15 -53.91
C GLN A 53 -19.75 14.78 -54.16
N GLY A 54 -19.51 13.70 -54.91
CA GLY A 54 -18.16 13.22 -55.24
C GLY A 54 -17.54 12.26 -54.22
N GLU A 55 -18.20 12.01 -53.08
CA GLU A 55 -17.79 11.00 -52.11
C GLU A 55 -18.41 9.64 -52.45
N HIS A 56 -17.59 8.58 -52.49
CA HIS A 56 -18.01 7.20 -52.70
C HIS A 56 -18.46 6.57 -51.38
N LEU A 57 -19.72 6.15 -51.30
CA LEU A 57 -20.31 5.56 -50.09
C LEU A 57 -20.27 4.03 -50.09
N GLY A 58 -19.97 3.42 -51.24
CA GLY A 58 -20.05 2.00 -51.52
C GLY A 58 -20.83 1.74 -52.81
N ASN A 59 -21.15 0.48 -53.06
CA ASN A 59 -21.82 0.05 -54.28
C ASN A 59 -23.13 -0.68 -53.97
N PHE A 60 -24.12 -0.46 -54.81
CA PHE A 60 -25.40 -1.16 -54.79
C PHE A 60 -25.34 -2.31 -55.80
N PHE A 61 -25.74 -3.51 -55.39
CA PHE A 61 -25.70 -4.68 -56.27
C PHE A 61 -27.07 -5.31 -56.36
N LEU A 62 -27.51 -5.59 -57.57
CA LEU A 62 -28.64 -6.45 -57.87
C LEU A 62 -28.10 -7.76 -58.44
N ALA A 63 -28.60 -8.88 -57.93
CA ALA A 63 -28.32 -10.20 -58.47
C ALA A 63 -29.65 -10.85 -58.87
N GLU A 64 -29.61 -11.76 -59.85
CA GLU A 64 -30.74 -12.58 -60.26
C GLU A 64 -31.93 -11.78 -60.82
N LYS A 65 -31.97 -11.65 -62.15
CA LYS A 65 -33.08 -10.99 -62.87
C LYS A 65 -34.13 -12.03 -63.28
N ALA A 66 -35.30 -11.98 -62.66
CA ALA A 66 -36.37 -12.97 -62.91
C ALA A 66 -36.95 -12.95 -64.33
N SER A 67 -36.81 -11.84 -65.07
CA SER A 67 -37.48 -11.62 -66.36
C SER A 67 -36.56 -11.76 -67.59
N ALA A 68 -35.25 -11.92 -67.41
CA ALA A 68 -34.29 -12.03 -68.52
C ALA A 68 -32.94 -12.62 -68.05
N GLU A 69 -32.18 -13.19 -68.99
CA GLU A 69 -30.85 -13.76 -68.72
C GLU A 69 -29.78 -12.70 -68.41
N VAL A 70 -29.97 -11.42 -68.80
CA VAL A 70 -29.01 -10.32 -68.56
C VAL A 70 -29.72 -9.00 -68.22
N PHE A 71 -29.07 -8.15 -67.43
CA PHE A 71 -29.50 -6.77 -67.16
C PHE A 71 -29.38 -5.88 -68.41
N SER A 72 -30.33 -4.96 -68.62
CA SER A 72 -30.39 -4.04 -69.78
C SER A 72 -29.80 -2.67 -69.46
N ALA A 73 -29.65 -1.82 -70.50
CA ALA A 73 -29.26 -0.41 -70.32
C ALA A 73 -30.27 0.34 -69.43
N ASP A 74 -31.56 0.12 -69.65
CA ASP A 74 -32.64 0.71 -68.86
C ASP A 74 -32.57 0.28 -67.39
N ASP A 75 -32.22 -0.98 -67.10
CA ASP A 75 -32.00 -1.44 -65.72
C ASP A 75 -30.84 -0.68 -65.05
N GLU A 76 -29.79 -0.33 -65.81
CA GLU A 76 -28.66 0.46 -65.32
C GLU A 76 -29.03 1.88 -64.97
N GLU A 77 -29.79 2.57 -65.84
CA GLU A 77 -30.28 3.91 -65.57
C GLU A 77 -31.19 3.94 -64.34
N LEU A 78 -32.08 2.95 -64.23
CA LEU A 78 -32.95 2.80 -63.07
C LEU A 78 -32.13 2.54 -61.80
N LEU A 79 -31.15 1.64 -61.86
CA LEU A 79 -30.26 1.36 -60.73
C LEU A 79 -29.39 2.56 -60.36
N ALA A 80 -28.97 3.38 -61.32
CA ALA A 80 -28.25 4.64 -61.09
C ALA A 80 -29.12 5.66 -60.34
N LEU A 81 -30.39 5.81 -60.74
CA LEU A 81 -31.34 6.67 -60.02
C LEU A 81 -31.55 6.19 -58.58
N PHE A 82 -31.76 4.89 -58.40
CA PHE A 82 -31.89 4.28 -57.07
C PHE A 82 -30.63 4.45 -56.22
N ALA A 83 -29.44 4.20 -56.79
CA ALA A 83 -28.16 4.33 -56.10
C ALA A 83 -27.92 5.78 -55.63
N SER A 84 -28.27 6.78 -56.46
CA SER A 84 -28.17 8.20 -56.11
C SER A 84 -29.15 8.60 -54.99
N GLN A 85 -30.41 8.18 -55.07
CA GLN A 85 -31.42 8.41 -54.02
C GLN A 85 -31.03 7.72 -52.70
N ALA A 86 -30.54 6.47 -52.78
CA ALA A 86 -30.05 5.72 -51.63
C ALA A 86 -28.82 6.38 -51.00
N ALA A 87 -27.88 6.88 -51.82
CA ALA A 87 -26.70 7.63 -51.35
C ALA A 87 -27.11 8.85 -50.51
N ALA A 88 -28.02 9.68 -51.02
CA ALA A 88 -28.54 10.85 -50.32
C ALA A 88 -29.25 10.48 -49.01
N ALA A 89 -30.09 9.43 -49.03
CA ALA A 89 -30.78 8.95 -47.83
C ALA A 89 -29.80 8.45 -46.75
N ILE A 90 -28.76 7.70 -47.14
CA ILE A 90 -27.74 7.18 -46.22
C ILE A 90 -26.94 8.32 -45.59
N VAL A 91 -26.52 9.32 -46.37
CA VAL A 91 -25.77 10.48 -45.86
C VAL A 91 -26.61 11.27 -44.85
N ASN A 92 -27.87 11.58 -45.19
CA ASN A 92 -28.77 12.28 -44.28
C ASN A 92 -29.02 11.49 -42.99
N ALA A 93 -29.23 10.17 -43.10
CA ALA A 93 -29.40 9.30 -41.93
C ALA A 93 -28.15 9.24 -41.04
N ARG A 94 -26.94 9.21 -41.65
CA ARG A 94 -25.66 9.24 -40.91
C ARG A 94 -25.45 10.59 -40.23
N ALA A 95 -25.71 11.70 -40.92
CA ALA A 95 -25.61 13.04 -40.37
C ALA A 95 -26.54 13.21 -39.15
N HIS A 96 -27.81 12.82 -39.28
CA HIS A 96 -28.76 12.88 -38.18
C HIS A 96 -28.35 12.00 -37.00
N ARG A 97 -27.85 10.78 -37.25
CA ARG A 97 -27.36 9.89 -36.19
C ARG A 97 -26.13 10.46 -35.48
N ASN A 98 -25.22 11.10 -36.22
CA ASN A 98 -24.03 11.73 -35.64
C ASN A 98 -24.41 12.95 -34.78
N GLU A 99 -25.34 13.77 -35.25
CA GLU A 99 -25.91 14.88 -34.48
C GLU A 99 -26.57 14.39 -33.18
N GLN A 100 -27.41 13.36 -33.26
CA GLN A 100 -28.02 12.74 -32.08
C GLN A 100 -26.98 12.20 -31.09
N ARG A 101 -25.93 11.53 -31.58
CA ARG A 101 -24.82 11.04 -30.73
C ARG A 101 -24.04 12.17 -30.08
N ALA A 102 -23.76 13.24 -30.83
CA ALA A 102 -23.08 14.42 -30.29
C ALA A 102 -23.93 15.10 -29.21
N ARG A 103 -25.23 15.25 -29.45
CA ARG A 103 -26.20 15.80 -28.50
C ARG A 103 -26.28 14.98 -27.22
N MET A 104 -26.48 13.66 -27.32
CA MET A 104 -26.50 12.77 -26.16
C MET A 104 -25.20 12.84 -25.35
N ARG A 105 -24.05 12.99 -26.02
CA ARG A 105 -22.75 13.13 -25.35
C ARG A 105 -22.64 14.43 -24.55
N VAL A 106 -23.12 15.55 -25.09
CA VAL A 106 -23.13 16.84 -24.38
C VAL A 106 -24.13 16.81 -23.22
N GLU A 107 -25.34 16.29 -23.43
CA GLU A 107 -26.35 16.15 -22.37
C GLU A 107 -25.82 15.29 -21.21
N ALA A 108 -25.15 14.17 -21.51
CA ALA A 108 -24.54 13.32 -20.48
C ALA A 108 -23.42 14.04 -19.69
N LEU A 109 -22.59 14.85 -20.34
CA LEU A 109 -21.54 15.64 -19.66
C LEU A 109 -22.15 16.68 -18.71
N VAL A 110 -23.24 17.33 -19.10
CA VAL A 110 -23.94 18.30 -18.26
C VAL A 110 -24.65 17.61 -17.09
N GLU A 111 -25.31 16.47 -17.35
CA GLU A 111 -26.06 15.70 -16.34
C GLU A 111 -25.19 14.99 -15.30
N THR A 112 -23.93 14.71 -15.61
CA THR A 112 -22.96 14.08 -14.70
C THR A 112 -21.96 15.07 -14.09
N SER A 113 -22.08 16.35 -14.42
CA SER A 113 -21.24 17.40 -13.84
C SER A 113 -21.44 17.50 -12.32
N PRO A 114 -20.36 17.62 -11.52
CA PRO A 114 -20.44 17.78 -10.06
C PRO A 114 -20.85 19.19 -9.61
N VAL A 115 -21.15 20.08 -10.56
CA VAL A 115 -21.59 21.46 -10.32
C VAL A 115 -23.04 21.58 -10.77
N ALA A 116 -23.86 22.30 -9.99
CA ALA A 116 -25.23 22.59 -10.38
C ALA A 116 -25.24 23.51 -11.60
N VAL A 117 -25.87 23.07 -12.69
CA VAL A 117 -26.01 23.83 -13.94
C VAL A 117 -27.48 24.03 -14.26
N ALA A 118 -27.86 25.29 -14.44
CA ALA A 118 -29.18 25.70 -14.89
C ALA A 118 -29.04 26.60 -16.13
N VAL A 119 -29.86 26.35 -17.15
CA VAL A 119 -29.91 27.15 -18.37
C VAL A 119 -31.27 27.83 -18.42
N PHE A 120 -31.27 29.14 -18.62
CA PHE A 120 -32.46 29.97 -18.72
C PHE A 120 -32.58 30.56 -20.13
N ASP A 121 -33.80 30.63 -20.63
CA ASP A 121 -34.14 31.41 -21.81
C ASP A 121 -34.07 32.90 -21.44
N ALA A 122 -33.22 33.66 -22.13
CA ALA A 122 -32.96 35.05 -21.74
C ALA A 122 -34.18 35.98 -21.94
N PRO A 123 -34.96 35.88 -23.02
CA PRO A 123 -36.14 36.72 -23.21
C PRO A 123 -37.28 36.46 -22.21
N SER A 124 -37.51 35.20 -21.81
CA SER A 124 -38.62 34.84 -20.93
C SER A 124 -38.24 34.61 -19.46
N GLY A 125 -36.94 34.50 -19.15
CA GLY A 125 -36.45 34.12 -17.84
C GLY A 125 -36.78 32.68 -17.43
N ARG A 126 -37.33 31.87 -18.35
CA ARG A 126 -37.77 30.50 -18.03
C ARG A 126 -36.61 29.52 -18.01
N LEU A 127 -36.66 28.59 -17.06
CA LEU A 127 -35.74 27.45 -17.01
C LEU A 127 -35.92 26.56 -18.26
N VAL A 128 -34.83 26.31 -18.97
CA VAL A 128 -34.74 25.46 -20.17
C VAL A 128 -34.13 24.10 -19.84
N SER A 129 -33.06 24.09 -19.03
CA SER A 129 -32.34 22.88 -18.65
C SER A 129 -31.82 22.96 -17.23
N PHE A 130 -31.78 21.82 -16.55
CA PHE A 130 -31.45 21.74 -15.13
C PHE A 130 -30.89 20.35 -14.81
N ASN A 131 -29.61 20.29 -14.47
CA ASN A 131 -28.90 19.02 -14.30
C ASN A 131 -29.15 18.37 -12.93
N ASN A 132 -28.65 17.15 -12.75
CA ASN A 132 -28.79 16.39 -11.50
C ASN A 132 -28.25 17.09 -10.25
N GLU A 133 -27.07 17.72 -10.31
CA GLU A 133 -26.55 18.43 -9.15
C GLU A 133 -27.37 19.67 -8.80
N ALA A 134 -27.95 20.35 -9.79
CA ALA A 134 -28.88 21.45 -9.54
C ALA A 134 -30.18 20.94 -8.88
N ARG A 135 -30.70 19.77 -9.28
CA ARG A 135 -31.81 19.08 -8.59
C ARG A 135 -31.47 18.76 -7.14
N ARG A 136 -30.25 18.28 -6.89
CA ARG A 136 -29.79 17.97 -5.54
C ARG A 136 -29.70 19.23 -4.68
N LEU A 137 -29.13 20.31 -5.20
CA LEU A 137 -29.04 21.61 -4.52
C LEU A 137 -30.44 22.17 -4.23
N ALA A 138 -31.36 22.12 -5.20
CA ALA A 138 -32.74 22.53 -5.04
C ALA A 138 -33.48 21.68 -3.98
N ALA A 139 -33.26 20.36 -3.93
CA ALA A 139 -33.86 19.49 -2.92
C ALA A 139 -33.41 19.83 -1.48
N ARG A 140 -32.20 20.37 -1.31
CA ARG A 140 -31.72 20.85 0.00
C ARG A 140 -32.44 22.12 0.45
N LEU A 141 -32.76 23.00 -0.49
CA LEU A 141 -33.46 24.26 -0.27
C LEU A 141 -34.99 24.07 -0.25
N GLY A 142 -35.50 22.96 -0.80
CA GLY A 142 -36.93 22.74 -1.04
C GLY A 142 -37.60 21.78 -0.09
N THR A 143 -38.92 21.89 0.03
CA THR A 143 -39.75 20.94 0.78
C THR A 143 -40.05 19.72 -0.10
N SER A 144 -40.08 18.52 0.49
CA SER A 144 -40.31 17.27 -0.27
C SER A 144 -41.60 17.35 -1.10
N GLY A 145 -41.48 17.24 -2.42
CA GLY A 145 -42.61 17.21 -3.36
C GLY A 145 -42.93 18.53 -4.07
N GLN A 146 -42.19 19.61 -3.78
CA GLN A 146 -42.36 20.89 -4.48
C GLN A 146 -41.65 20.88 -5.85
N PRO A 147 -42.28 21.39 -6.95
CA PRO A 147 -41.61 21.56 -8.23
C PRO A 147 -40.41 22.51 -8.14
N VAL A 148 -39.34 22.20 -8.86
CA VAL A 148 -38.11 23.01 -8.87
C VAL A 148 -38.40 24.43 -9.38
N GLU A 149 -39.29 24.57 -10.34
CA GLU A 149 -39.66 25.85 -10.95
C GLU A 149 -40.30 26.80 -9.93
N GLU A 150 -41.07 26.27 -8.97
CA GLU A 150 -41.69 27.05 -7.90
C GLU A 150 -40.64 27.47 -6.86
N LEU A 151 -39.63 26.63 -6.64
CA LEU A 151 -38.51 26.92 -5.75
C LEU A 151 -37.59 28.02 -6.30
N LEU A 152 -37.33 28.03 -7.61
CA LEU A 152 -36.51 29.06 -8.27
C LEU A 152 -37.10 30.48 -8.12
N GLY A 153 -38.42 30.60 -8.07
CA GLY A 153 -39.11 31.88 -7.84
C GLY A 153 -39.16 32.32 -6.38
N ALA A 154 -38.91 31.40 -5.43
CA ALA A 154 -39.01 31.66 -3.99
C ALA A 154 -37.64 31.84 -3.30
N VAL A 155 -36.57 31.39 -3.95
CA VAL A 155 -35.21 31.44 -3.41
C VAL A 155 -34.54 32.80 -3.70
N THR A 156 -33.90 33.37 -2.70
CA THR A 156 -33.12 34.61 -2.81
C THR A 156 -31.63 34.32 -2.79
N CYS A 157 -30.88 35.06 -3.60
CA CYS A 157 -29.43 35.04 -3.65
C CYS A 157 -28.92 36.34 -3.03
N ARG A 158 -28.11 36.21 -1.98
CA ARG A 158 -27.44 37.35 -1.37
C ARG A 158 -25.97 37.36 -1.76
N PHE A 159 -25.52 38.48 -2.32
CA PHE A 159 -24.14 38.69 -2.76
C PHE A 159 -23.27 39.24 -1.62
N ALA A 160 -21.95 39.24 -1.83
CA ALA A 160 -20.98 39.71 -0.85
C ALA A 160 -21.12 41.22 -0.53
N ASP A 161 -21.61 42.01 -1.48
CA ASP A 161 -21.90 43.43 -1.30
C ASP A 161 -23.19 43.71 -0.51
N GLY A 162 -23.90 42.65 -0.10
CA GLY A 162 -25.16 42.73 0.65
C GLY A 162 -26.40 42.91 -0.23
N SER A 163 -26.26 42.96 -1.56
CA SER A 163 -27.40 42.96 -2.46
C SER A 163 -28.13 41.62 -2.45
N GLU A 164 -29.45 41.66 -2.59
CA GLU A 164 -30.31 40.48 -2.67
C GLU A 164 -31.09 40.49 -3.98
N VAL A 165 -31.06 39.37 -4.70
CA VAL A 165 -31.75 39.19 -5.98
C VAL A 165 -32.45 37.83 -5.95
N ALA A 166 -33.68 37.75 -6.44
CA ALA A 166 -34.34 36.45 -6.60
C ALA A 166 -33.53 35.57 -7.56
N LEU A 167 -33.42 34.27 -7.30
CA LEU A 167 -32.65 33.37 -8.17
C LEU A 167 -33.17 33.37 -9.62
N ALA A 168 -34.48 33.56 -9.81
CA ALA A 168 -35.10 33.73 -11.12
C ALA A 168 -34.70 35.03 -11.85
N ASP A 169 -34.34 36.08 -11.11
CA ASP A 169 -33.95 37.38 -11.66
C ASP A 169 -32.43 37.51 -11.84
N LEU A 170 -31.66 36.61 -11.23
CA LEU A 170 -30.19 36.54 -11.35
C LEU A 170 -29.70 36.52 -12.82
N PRO A 171 -30.34 35.78 -13.76
CA PRO A 171 -29.98 35.81 -15.18
C PRO A 171 -30.23 37.16 -15.86
N MET A 172 -31.30 37.86 -15.45
CA MET A 172 -31.76 39.12 -16.03
C MET A 172 -30.99 40.32 -15.48
N ALA A 173 -30.62 40.29 -14.21
CA ALA A 173 -29.83 41.32 -13.54
C ALA A 173 -28.37 41.36 -14.05
N SER A 174 -27.85 40.22 -14.51
CA SER A 174 -26.46 40.04 -14.93
C SER A 174 -26.30 40.21 -16.45
N ALA A 175 -26.39 41.44 -16.97
CA ALA A 175 -26.05 41.74 -18.37
C ALA A 175 -24.56 41.46 -18.71
N ALA A 176 -23.71 41.39 -17.67
CA ALA A 176 -22.30 41.01 -17.71
C ALA A 176 -22.08 39.58 -17.22
N THR A 177 -20.90 38.99 -17.46
CA THR A 177 -20.56 37.67 -16.92
C THR A 177 -20.24 37.80 -15.42
N LEU A 178 -21.03 37.15 -14.56
CA LEU A 178 -20.67 36.97 -13.15
C LEU A 178 -19.62 35.86 -13.06
N ARG A 179 -18.46 36.14 -12.46
CA ARG A 179 -17.38 35.15 -12.31
C ARG A 179 -16.95 34.99 -10.86
N ALA A 180 -17.07 33.76 -10.38
CA ALA A 180 -16.58 33.27 -9.10
C ALA A 180 -17.00 34.16 -7.92
N GLU A 181 -18.28 34.50 -7.87
CA GLU A 181 -18.82 35.28 -6.76
C GLU A 181 -19.47 34.36 -5.73
N GLU A 182 -19.07 34.49 -4.47
CA GLU A 182 -19.73 33.79 -3.39
C GLU A 182 -21.09 34.40 -3.12
N ILE A 183 -22.13 33.58 -3.20
CA ILE A 183 -23.50 33.96 -2.89
C ILE A 183 -24.09 33.03 -1.83
N LEU A 184 -24.95 33.58 -0.99
CA LEU A 184 -25.77 32.81 -0.08
C LEU A 184 -27.15 32.62 -0.70
N VAL A 185 -27.47 31.37 -1.03
CA VAL A 185 -28.75 30.96 -1.59
C VAL A 185 -29.67 30.60 -0.43
N SER A 186 -30.78 31.32 -0.28
CA SER A 186 -31.68 31.22 0.87
C SER A 186 -33.10 30.84 0.44
N ALA A 187 -33.66 29.82 1.09
CA ALA A 187 -35.05 29.43 0.94
C ALA A 187 -35.96 30.25 1.89
N PRO A 188 -37.27 30.39 1.58
CA PRO A 188 -38.20 31.15 2.41
C PRO A 188 -38.34 30.64 3.86
N ASP A 189 -38.05 29.37 4.10
CA ASP A 189 -38.13 28.74 5.42
C ASP A 189 -36.86 28.92 6.26
N GLY A 190 -35.89 29.70 5.76
CA GLY A 190 -34.65 30.02 6.46
C GLY A 190 -33.49 29.04 6.20
N ARG A 191 -33.69 27.99 5.41
CA ARG A 191 -32.57 27.14 4.96
C ARG A 191 -31.68 27.93 4.02
N THR A 192 -30.37 27.81 4.20
CA THR A 192 -29.39 28.50 3.36
C THR A 192 -28.30 27.54 2.89
N VAL A 193 -27.77 27.80 1.70
CA VAL A 193 -26.61 27.10 1.14
C VAL A 193 -25.65 28.14 0.58
N ARG A 194 -24.38 28.06 0.96
CA ARG A 194 -23.33 28.95 0.45
C ARG A 194 -22.77 28.35 -0.83
N THR A 195 -22.77 29.14 -1.90
CA THR A 195 -22.36 28.67 -3.23
C THR A 195 -21.42 29.64 -3.91
N LEU A 196 -20.50 29.12 -4.72
CA LEU A 196 -19.77 29.91 -5.70
C LEU A 196 -20.59 29.96 -6.99
N ALA A 197 -21.08 31.15 -7.33
CA ALA A 197 -21.94 31.39 -8.46
C ALA A 197 -21.20 32.01 -9.63
N ASN A 198 -21.67 31.62 -10.81
CA ASN A 198 -21.24 32.23 -12.05
C ASN A 198 -22.39 32.24 -13.04
N VAL A 199 -22.46 33.30 -13.83
CA VAL A 199 -23.56 33.57 -14.75
C VAL A 199 -22.95 33.96 -16.09
N THR A 200 -23.18 33.13 -17.11
CA THR A 200 -22.60 33.31 -18.43
C THR A 200 -23.71 33.46 -19.48
N PRO A 201 -23.88 34.65 -20.08
CA PRO A 201 -24.83 34.85 -21.17
C PRO A 201 -24.33 34.21 -22.47
N ILE A 202 -25.19 33.43 -23.12
CA ILE A 202 -25.01 32.91 -24.48
C ILE A 202 -25.63 33.90 -25.46
N ARG A 203 -24.85 34.34 -26.44
CA ARG A 203 -25.26 35.31 -27.44
C ARG A 203 -25.43 34.64 -28.80
N SER A 204 -26.41 35.11 -29.55
CA SER A 204 -26.56 34.83 -30.98
C SER A 204 -25.51 35.61 -31.80
N ASN A 205 -25.37 35.31 -33.09
CA ASN A 205 -24.39 35.92 -34.01
C ASN A 205 -24.56 37.44 -34.16
N ASP A 206 -25.76 37.96 -33.89
CA ASP A 206 -26.11 39.39 -33.88
C ASP A 206 -25.79 40.09 -32.54
N GLY A 207 -25.26 39.36 -31.55
CA GLY A 207 -24.87 39.90 -30.24
C GLY A 207 -26.00 39.89 -29.19
N THR A 208 -27.22 39.54 -29.59
CA THR A 208 -28.39 39.41 -28.71
C THR A 208 -28.21 38.24 -27.74
N VAL A 209 -28.48 38.43 -26.44
CA VAL A 209 -28.44 37.33 -25.45
C VAL A 209 -29.66 36.45 -25.67
N VAL A 210 -29.44 35.17 -25.96
CA VAL A 210 -30.50 34.17 -26.22
C VAL A 210 -30.72 33.25 -25.05
N SER A 211 -29.67 32.97 -24.27
CA SER A 211 -29.78 32.12 -23.08
C SER A 211 -28.78 32.55 -22.03
N VAL A 212 -28.99 32.15 -20.79
CA VAL A 212 -28.07 32.40 -19.69
C VAL A 212 -27.79 31.09 -18.98
N VAL A 213 -26.51 30.78 -18.79
CA VAL A 213 -26.07 29.60 -18.04
C VAL A 213 -25.64 30.04 -16.65
N VAL A 214 -26.32 29.52 -15.64
CA VAL A 214 -25.97 29.72 -14.24
C VAL A 214 -25.33 28.43 -13.72
N TYR A 215 -24.15 28.55 -13.13
CA TYR A 215 -23.55 27.45 -12.39
C TYR A 215 -23.31 27.81 -10.93
N LEU A 216 -23.72 26.91 -10.05
CA LEU A 216 -23.61 27.05 -8.60
C LEU A 216 -22.80 25.88 -8.05
N GLN A 217 -21.67 26.17 -7.42
CA GLN A 217 -20.86 25.17 -6.73
C GLN A 217 -21.11 25.29 -5.23
N ASP A 218 -21.58 24.20 -4.62
CA ASP A 218 -21.76 24.11 -3.17
C ASP A 218 -20.40 24.16 -2.45
N LEU A 219 -20.26 25.11 -1.52
CA LEU A 219 -19.01 25.32 -0.77
C LEU A 219 -18.98 24.57 0.57
N GLU A 220 -20.12 24.08 1.07
CA GLU A 220 -20.18 23.42 2.38
C GLU A 220 -19.25 22.18 2.49
N PRO A 221 -19.13 21.29 1.48
CA PRO A 221 -18.23 20.14 1.60
C PRO A 221 -16.75 20.55 1.74
N LEU A 222 -16.35 21.67 1.13
CA LEU A 222 -14.98 22.18 1.20
C LEU A 222 -14.73 22.80 2.57
N GLU A 223 -15.67 23.61 3.05
CA GLU A 223 -15.60 24.26 4.36
C GLU A 223 -15.62 23.26 5.50
N GLU A 224 -16.41 22.20 5.39
CA GLU A 224 -16.42 21.10 6.35
C GLU A 224 -15.04 20.43 6.42
N LEU A 225 -14.39 20.20 5.28
CA LEU A 225 -13.05 19.64 5.22
C LEU A 225 -12.01 20.58 5.87
N GLU A 226 -12.09 21.88 5.60
CA GLU A 226 -11.22 22.88 6.21
C GLU A 226 -11.44 22.98 7.72
N ARG A 227 -12.70 22.99 8.18
CA ARG A 227 -13.06 23.00 9.60
C ARG A 227 -12.49 21.78 10.31
N LEU A 228 -12.71 20.59 9.76
CA LEU A 228 -12.15 19.34 10.30
C LEU A 228 -10.62 19.37 10.36
N ARG A 229 -9.97 19.98 9.38
CA ARG A 229 -8.50 20.14 9.37
C ARG A 229 -8.03 21.09 10.47
N VAL A 230 -8.71 22.21 10.67
CA VAL A 230 -8.37 23.18 11.73
C VAL A 230 -8.61 22.57 13.12
N GLU A 231 -9.74 21.91 13.33
CA GLU A 231 -10.07 21.18 14.56
C GLU A 231 -9.01 20.12 14.87
N PHE A 232 -8.58 19.36 13.87
CA PHE A 232 -7.53 18.38 14.00
C PHE A 232 -6.19 18.98 14.45
N LEU A 233 -5.77 20.08 13.82
CA LEU A 233 -4.53 20.77 14.19
C LEU A 233 -4.58 21.33 15.62
N ALA A 234 -5.74 21.84 16.03
CA ALA A 234 -5.94 22.33 17.40
C ALA A 234 -5.82 21.18 18.42
N MET A 235 -6.49 20.05 18.17
CA MET A 235 -6.41 18.84 19.00
C MET A 235 -4.96 18.36 19.17
N VAL A 236 -4.21 18.23 18.07
CA VAL A 236 -2.80 17.81 18.11
C VAL A 236 -1.97 18.77 18.97
N GLY A 237 -2.20 20.08 18.83
CA GLY A 237 -1.52 21.09 19.64
C GLY A 237 -1.76 20.92 21.14
N ASP A 238 -3.00 20.66 21.54
CA ASP A 238 -3.36 20.46 22.94
C ASP A 238 -2.83 19.12 23.50
N GLU A 239 -2.90 18.04 22.72
CA GLU A 239 -2.35 16.73 23.13
C GLU A 239 -0.83 16.73 23.28
N LEU A 240 -0.10 17.58 22.55
CA LEU A 240 1.34 17.76 22.73
C LEU A 240 1.68 18.70 23.89
N ARG A 241 0.84 19.71 24.16
CA ARG A 241 1.09 20.71 25.22
C ARG A 241 1.07 20.09 26.61
N ALA A 242 0.14 19.17 26.88
CA ALA A 242 0.01 18.51 28.18
C ALA A 242 1.25 17.71 28.62
N PRO A 243 1.80 16.75 27.83
CA PRO A 243 3.01 16.02 28.19
C PRO A 243 4.22 16.95 28.28
N LEU A 244 4.34 17.94 27.40
CA LEU A 244 5.42 18.95 27.47
C LEU A 244 5.38 19.75 28.77
N ALA A 245 4.19 20.17 29.22
CA ALA A 245 4.03 20.87 30.49
C ALA A 245 4.42 19.97 31.68
N SER A 246 4.06 18.69 31.64
CA SER A 246 4.42 17.71 32.68
C SER A 246 5.92 17.43 32.73
N ILE A 247 6.57 17.26 31.57
CA ILE A 247 8.02 17.11 31.45
C ILE A 247 8.72 18.34 32.01
N LYS A 248 8.33 19.53 31.53
CA LYS A 248 8.93 20.81 31.97
C LYS A 248 8.73 21.05 33.47
N GLY A 249 7.55 20.75 34.01
CA GLY A 249 7.28 20.88 35.43
C GLY A 249 8.15 19.94 36.26
N SER A 250 8.20 18.65 35.87
CA SER A 250 8.99 17.64 36.57
C SER A 250 10.50 17.95 36.53
N THR A 251 11.03 18.40 35.39
CA THR A 251 12.45 18.78 35.28
C THR A 251 12.74 20.08 36.03
N ALA A 252 11.86 21.08 35.98
CA ALA A 252 12.01 22.31 36.74
C ALA A 252 12.02 22.07 38.25
N THR A 253 11.18 21.15 38.75
CA THR A 253 11.19 20.76 40.18
C THR A 253 12.49 20.06 40.57
N VAL A 254 13.03 19.19 39.72
CA VAL A 254 14.31 18.51 40.00
C VAL A 254 15.51 19.48 39.91
N LEU A 255 15.49 20.43 38.96
CA LEU A 255 16.59 21.38 38.74
C LEU A 255 16.56 22.59 39.69
N GLY A 256 15.36 23.06 40.07
CA GLY A 256 15.15 24.25 40.90
C GLY A 256 14.69 23.96 42.33
N GLY A 257 14.52 22.68 42.69
CA GLY A 257 14.12 22.27 44.04
C GLY A 257 15.19 22.58 45.10
N PRO A 258 14.82 22.62 46.39
CA PRO A 258 15.79 22.73 47.48
C PRO A 258 16.81 21.58 47.40
N ALA A 259 18.03 21.82 47.90
CA ALA A 259 19.19 20.93 47.75
C ALA A 259 19.03 19.48 48.29
N GLU A 260 17.89 19.12 48.86
CA GLU A 260 17.61 17.85 49.55
C GLU A 260 16.32 17.15 49.09
N LEU A 261 15.96 17.19 47.80
CA LEU A 261 14.91 16.28 47.31
C LEU A 261 15.36 14.82 47.52
N PRO A 262 14.57 13.98 48.22
CA PRO A 262 14.90 12.58 48.41
C PRO A 262 15.10 11.87 47.07
N ARG A 263 16.07 10.95 47.00
CA ARG A 263 16.36 10.18 45.77
C ARG A 263 15.10 9.48 45.20
N ALA A 264 14.18 9.06 46.07
CA ALA A 264 12.92 8.44 45.66
C ALA A 264 12.02 9.41 44.86
N GLU A 265 11.93 10.67 45.28
CA GLU A 265 11.14 11.71 44.59
C GLU A 265 11.79 12.13 43.27
N ILE A 266 13.12 12.27 43.25
CA ILE A 266 13.86 12.51 42.00
C ILE A 266 13.59 11.39 40.99
N LEU A 267 13.65 10.13 41.43
CA LEU A 267 13.33 8.99 40.57
C LEU A 267 11.86 8.97 40.12
N GLN A 268 10.93 9.47 40.93
CA GLN A 268 9.52 9.59 40.54
C GLN A 268 9.34 10.65 39.44
N PHE A 269 9.95 11.83 39.57
CA PHE A 269 9.91 12.86 38.53
C PHE A 269 10.57 12.37 37.23
N LEU A 270 11.71 11.68 37.32
CA LEU A 270 12.37 11.10 36.14
C LEU A 270 11.50 10.03 35.46
N ARG A 271 10.76 9.21 36.23
CA ARG A 271 9.79 8.26 35.66
C ARG A 271 8.62 8.96 34.97
N ILE A 272 8.14 10.08 35.52
CA ILE A 272 7.10 10.89 34.87
C ILE A 272 7.64 11.44 33.54
N VAL A 273 8.84 12.01 33.53
CA VAL A 273 9.49 12.52 32.31
C VAL A 273 9.61 11.42 31.25
N ASP A 274 10.12 10.24 31.64
CA ASP A 274 10.27 9.09 30.74
C ASP A 274 8.93 8.66 30.16
N ALA A 275 7.90 8.48 31.00
CA ALA A 275 6.57 8.07 30.56
C ALA A 275 5.90 9.09 29.61
N GLN A 276 6.07 10.40 29.86
CA GLN A 276 5.53 11.45 29.01
C GLN A 276 6.29 11.59 27.68
N ALA A 277 7.61 11.41 27.68
CA ALA A 277 8.40 11.39 26.45
C ALA A 277 8.00 10.20 25.56
N ASP A 278 7.81 9.03 26.16
CA ASP A 278 7.34 7.84 25.46
C ASP A 278 5.91 8.00 24.92
N HIS A 279 5.06 8.72 25.66
CA HIS A 279 3.73 9.09 25.19
C HIS A 279 3.78 10.01 23.96
N MET A 280 4.58 11.08 24.00
CA MET A 280 4.77 11.97 22.85
C MET A 280 5.31 11.23 21.63
N ARG A 281 6.28 10.33 21.82
CA ARG A 281 6.80 9.50 20.73
C ARG A 281 5.69 8.70 20.05
N ARG A 282 4.81 8.06 20.83
CA ARG A 282 3.64 7.35 20.30
C ARG A 282 2.66 8.28 19.56
N LEU A 283 2.39 9.47 20.09
CA LEU A 283 1.52 10.45 19.45
C LEU A 283 2.06 10.92 18.09
N ILE A 284 3.36 11.21 18.01
CA ILE A 284 4.01 11.64 16.76
C ILE A 284 3.94 10.53 15.71
N VAL A 285 4.25 9.29 16.09
CA VAL A 285 4.13 8.14 15.17
C VAL A 285 2.69 8.00 14.67
N ASN A 286 1.71 8.07 15.58
CA ASN A 286 0.30 8.01 15.23
C ASN A 286 -0.13 9.15 14.29
N LEU A 287 0.37 10.36 14.49
CA LEU A 287 0.10 11.52 13.64
C LEU A 287 0.65 11.33 12.23
N LEU A 288 1.89 10.83 12.11
CA LEU A 288 2.52 10.52 10.82
C LEU A 288 1.77 9.39 10.10
N ASP A 289 1.39 8.33 10.82
CA ASP A 289 0.60 7.25 10.26
C ASP A 289 -0.77 7.76 9.78
N ALA A 290 -1.44 8.61 10.56
CA ALA A 290 -2.71 9.22 10.16
C ALA A 290 -2.59 10.10 8.90
N GLY A 291 -1.50 10.85 8.75
CA GLY A 291 -1.21 11.63 7.55
C GLY A 291 -0.93 10.75 6.31
N ARG A 292 -0.19 9.65 6.48
CA ARG A 292 0.04 8.67 5.40
C ARG A 292 -1.24 7.96 4.97
N ILE A 293 -2.13 7.67 5.91
CA ILE A 293 -3.46 7.12 5.62
C ILE A 293 -4.30 8.10 4.79
N GLU A 294 -4.34 9.38 5.16
CA GLU A 294 -5.07 10.40 4.40
C GLU A 294 -4.52 10.61 2.99
N ALA A 295 -3.19 10.57 2.85
CA ALA A 295 -2.54 10.68 1.55
C ALA A 295 -2.65 9.40 0.68
N GLY A 296 -3.18 8.30 1.23
CA GLY A 296 -3.22 6.99 0.56
C GLY A 296 -1.83 6.38 0.33
N THR A 297 -0.81 6.85 1.06
CA THR A 297 0.60 6.44 0.90
C THR A 297 1.06 5.46 1.98
N LEU A 298 0.17 5.05 2.88
CA LEU A 298 0.47 4.05 3.90
C LEU A 298 0.80 2.71 3.22
N SER A 299 2.06 2.32 3.24
CA SER A 299 2.52 0.99 2.84
C SER A 299 2.66 0.06 4.03
N VAL A 300 2.39 -1.23 3.80
CA VAL A 300 2.63 -2.34 4.74
C VAL A 300 3.40 -3.41 3.98
N ASP A 301 4.20 -4.20 4.69
CA ASP A 301 4.95 -5.32 4.12
C ASP A 301 4.47 -6.65 4.74
N PRO A 302 3.39 -7.26 4.20
CA PRO A 302 2.78 -8.43 4.82
C PRO A 302 3.61 -9.69 4.59
N GLU A 303 3.95 -10.39 5.67
CA GLU A 303 4.62 -11.69 5.63
C GLU A 303 3.78 -12.79 6.30
N PRO A 304 3.92 -14.06 5.90
CA PRO A 304 3.32 -15.19 6.62
C PRO A 304 3.74 -15.18 8.10
N SER A 305 2.74 -15.06 8.98
CA SER A 305 2.96 -14.88 10.41
C SER A 305 1.97 -15.71 11.21
N ALA A 306 2.45 -16.36 12.27
CA ALA A 306 1.59 -17.04 13.23
C ALA A 306 0.89 -16.01 14.12
N LEU A 307 -0.45 -15.98 14.09
CA LEU A 307 -1.24 -15.02 14.86
C LEU A 307 -0.95 -15.10 16.37
N ALA A 308 -0.74 -16.30 16.91
CA ALA A 308 -0.40 -16.52 18.32
C ALA A 308 0.83 -15.70 18.75
N THR A 309 1.88 -15.65 17.92
CA THR A 309 3.10 -14.88 18.18
C THR A 309 2.84 -13.38 18.23
N LEU A 310 1.98 -12.86 17.35
CA LEU A 310 1.61 -11.45 17.31
C LEU A 310 0.81 -11.04 18.56
N VAL A 311 -0.17 -11.87 18.94
CA VAL A 311 -1.00 -11.66 20.13
C VAL A 311 -0.17 -11.77 21.41
N ASP A 312 0.73 -12.74 21.52
CA ASP A 312 1.65 -12.88 22.65
C ASP A 312 2.59 -11.67 22.79
N ARG A 313 3.10 -11.15 21.67
CA ARG A 313 3.94 -9.93 21.66
C ARG A 313 3.14 -8.73 22.15
N ALA A 314 1.93 -8.52 21.65
CA ALA A 314 1.05 -7.45 22.11
C ALA A 314 0.71 -7.57 23.61
N ARG A 315 0.37 -8.78 24.09
CA ARG A 315 0.14 -9.05 25.53
C ARG A 315 1.36 -8.69 26.37
N ASN A 316 2.55 -9.10 25.95
CA ASN A 316 3.78 -8.85 26.71
C ASN A 316 4.12 -7.35 26.76
N THR A 317 3.92 -6.62 25.65
CA THR A 317 4.05 -5.16 25.62
C THR A 317 3.04 -4.48 26.54
N PHE A 318 1.78 -4.91 26.50
CA PHE A 318 0.71 -4.39 27.34
C PHE A 318 0.99 -4.62 28.84
N ALA A 319 1.43 -5.82 29.23
CA ALA A 319 1.78 -6.15 30.61
C ALA A 319 3.01 -5.37 31.11
N SER A 320 4.05 -5.24 30.27
CA SER A 320 5.29 -4.52 30.62
C SER A 320 5.07 -3.01 30.76
N GLY A 321 4.03 -2.46 30.11
CA GLY A 321 3.63 -1.05 30.20
C GLY A 321 2.92 -0.66 31.50
N GLY A 322 2.80 -1.57 32.48
CA GLY A 322 2.19 -1.29 33.78
C GLY A 322 0.66 -1.46 33.84
N ALA A 323 0.06 -2.06 32.81
CA ALA A 323 -1.37 -2.35 32.81
C ALA A 323 -1.72 -3.44 33.84
N ARG A 324 -2.80 -3.21 34.61
CA ARG A 324 -3.24 -4.11 35.69
C ARG A 324 -4.30 -5.12 35.26
N HIS A 325 -4.89 -4.94 34.07
CA HIS A 325 -5.94 -5.83 33.55
C HIS A 325 -5.37 -7.19 33.13
N ALA A 326 -6.06 -8.27 33.51
CA ALA A 326 -5.77 -9.60 33.01
C ALA A 326 -6.19 -9.73 31.53
N VAL A 327 -5.28 -10.20 30.67
CA VAL A 327 -5.58 -10.46 29.25
C VAL A 327 -5.72 -11.98 29.05
N ARG A 328 -6.93 -12.43 28.71
CA ARG A 328 -7.24 -13.83 28.38
C ARG A 328 -7.17 -14.02 26.87
N ILE A 329 -6.33 -14.95 26.42
CA ILE A 329 -6.17 -15.27 24.99
C ILE A 329 -6.86 -16.60 24.70
N ASP A 330 -7.75 -16.61 23.72
CA ASP A 330 -8.58 -17.74 23.30
C ASP A 330 -8.40 -17.96 21.79
N LEU A 331 -7.29 -18.60 21.41
CA LEU A 331 -6.94 -18.85 20.02
C LEU A 331 -7.03 -20.35 19.71
N PRO A 332 -7.81 -20.77 18.71
CA PRO A 332 -7.81 -22.15 18.22
C PRO A 332 -6.41 -22.58 17.75
N ARG A 333 -6.05 -23.83 18.04
CA ARG A 333 -4.71 -24.38 17.73
C ARG A 333 -4.49 -24.60 16.23
N ASP A 334 -5.56 -24.62 15.44
CA ASP A 334 -5.61 -24.93 14.02
C ASP A 334 -5.78 -23.68 13.13
N LEU A 335 -5.55 -22.48 13.68
CA LEU A 335 -5.58 -21.26 12.88
C LEU A 335 -4.44 -21.25 11.84
N PRO A 336 -4.73 -20.94 10.56
CA PRO A 336 -3.70 -20.81 9.56
C PRO A 336 -2.83 -19.58 9.81
N GLN A 337 -1.65 -19.53 9.19
CA GLN A 337 -0.85 -18.31 9.17
C GLN A 337 -1.60 -17.18 8.45
N VAL A 338 -1.36 -15.95 8.88
CA VAL A 338 -1.93 -14.73 8.30
C VAL A 338 -0.84 -13.94 7.58
N MET A 339 -1.20 -13.24 6.51
CA MET A 339 -0.33 -12.25 5.88
C MET A 339 -0.35 -10.97 6.72
N ALA A 340 0.74 -10.70 7.42
CA ALA A 340 0.80 -9.58 8.37
C ALA A 340 2.18 -8.93 8.38
N ASP A 341 2.21 -7.60 8.31
CA ASP A 341 3.33 -6.81 8.79
C ASP A 341 3.32 -6.90 10.32
N ARG A 342 4.32 -7.58 10.88
CA ARG A 342 4.34 -7.97 12.29
C ARG A 342 4.29 -6.75 13.21
N GLU A 343 4.95 -5.65 12.84
CA GLU A 343 5.02 -4.46 13.68
C GLU A 343 3.70 -3.70 13.65
N ARG A 344 3.13 -3.53 12.45
CA ARG A 344 1.88 -2.82 12.26
C ARG A 344 0.69 -3.54 12.87
N ILE A 345 0.61 -4.87 12.79
CA ILE A 345 -0.47 -5.62 13.43
C ILE A 345 -0.33 -5.64 14.96
N VAL A 346 0.89 -5.68 15.49
CA VAL A 346 1.11 -5.50 16.94
C VAL A 346 0.69 -4.09 17.39
N GLN A 347 0.90 -3.06 16.57
CA GLN A 347 0.39 -1.70 16.81
C GLN A 347 -1.14 -1.67 16.89
N VAL A 348 -1.85 -2.32 15.96
CA VAL A 348 -3.32 -2.46 15.99
C VAL A 348 -3.77 -3.12 17.29
N LEU A 349 -3.18 -4.27 17.65
CA LEU A 349 -3.52 -5.01 18.87
C LEU A 349 -3.28 -4.17 20.13
N ASN A 350 -2.13 -3.48 20.22
CA ASN A 350 -1.81 -2.62 21.35
C ASN A 350 -2.80 -1.46 21.49
N ASN A 351 -3.22 -0.84 20.39
CA ASN A 351 -4.22 0.23 20.40
C ASN A 351 -5.59 -0.29 20.90
N LEU A 352 -6.02 -1.47 20.44
CA LEU A 352 -7.28 -2.08 20.87
C LEU A 352 -7.23 -2.52 22.34
N LEU A 353 -6.12 -3.12 22.81
CA LEU A 353 -5.93 -3.50 24.20
C LEU A 353 -5.91 -2.29 25.14
N ALA A 354 -5.18 -1.23 24.76
CA ALA A 354 -5.16 0.02 25.51
C ALA A 354 -6.55 0.68 25.59
N ASN A 355 -7.31 0.62 24.49
CA ASN A 355 -8.70 1.11 24.47
C ASN A 355 -9.60 0.26 25.40
N ALA A 356 -9.51 -1.06 25.35
CA ALA A 356 -10.26 -1.97 26.21
C ALA A 356 -9.97 -1.73 27.70
N ALA A 357 -8.69 -1.56 28.06
CA ALA A 357 -8.24 -1.32 29.44
C ALA A 357 -8.75 0.01 30.01
N ARG A 358 -8.70 1.09 29.21
CA ARG A 358 -9.20 2.41 29.61
C ARG A 358 -10.69 2.41 29.88
N ASN A 359 -11.45 1.69 29.07
CA ASN A 359 -12.92 1.71 29.13
C ASN A 359 -13.50 0.70 30.12
N SER A 360 -12.67 -0.18 30.70
CA SER A 360 -13.11 -1.28 31.54
C SER A 360 -12.56 -1.19 32.97
N PRO A 361 -13.34 -1.62 33.99
CA PRO A 361 -12.84 -1.73 35.35
C PRO A 361 -11.59 -2.63 35.43
N GLU A 362 -10.61 -2.29 36.28
CA GLU A 362 -9.35 -3.07 36.44
C GLU A 362 -9.58 -4.55 36.80
N SER A 363 -10.71 -4.87 37.44
CA SER A 363 -11.09 -6.24 37.82
C SER A 363 -11.61 -7.11 36.66
N SER A 364 -11.89 -6.51 35.49
CA SER A 364 -12.47 -7.23 34.35
C SER A 364 -11.39 -7.71 33.37
N PRO A 365 -11.44 -8.99 32.94
CA PRO A 365 -10.49 -9.50 31.97
C PRO A 365 -10.82 -8.99 30.57
N ILE A 366 -9.79 -8.58 29.83
CA ILE A 366 -9.88 -8.30 28.40
C ILE A 366 -9.68 -9.63 27.67
N VAL A 367 -10.58 -9.98 26.76
CA VAL A 367 -10.52 -11.25 26.02
C VAL A 367 -10.06 -10.99 24.59
N VAL A 368 -9.04 -11.71 24.14
CA VAL A 368 -8.62 -11.74 22.73
C VAL A 368 -8.96 -13.12 22.18
N GLU A 369 -9.82 -13.16 21.16
CA GLU A 369 -10.18 -14.40 20.48
C GLU A 369 -9.97 -14.29 18.97
N ALA A 370 -9.84 -15.42 18.29
CA ALA A 370 -9.77 -15.41 16.83
C ALA A 370 -10.46 -16.63 16.22
N ALA A 371 -11.02 -16.43 15.03
CA ALA A 371 -11.70 -17.47 14.27
C ALA A 371 -11.38 -17.33 12.78
N ARG A 372 -11.34 -18.46 12.07
CA ARG A 372 -11.24 -18.45 10.61
C ARG A 372 -12.57 -17.99 10.01
N ASP A 373 -12.51 -17.03 9.09
CA ASP A 373 -13.63 -16.48 8.36
C ASP A 373 -13.30 -16.53 6.85
N GLY A 374 -13.56 -17.68 6.23
CA GLY A 374 -13.26 -17.92 4.82
C GLY A 374 -11.77 -17.83 4.49
N VAL A 375 -11.42 -16.80 3.71
CA VAL A 375 -10.04 -16.48 3.28
C VAL A 375 -9.33 -15.51 4.23
N HIS A 376 -9.99 -15.14 5.34
CA HIS A 376 -9.45 -14.29 6.38
C HIS A 376 -9.43 -15.01 7.74
N VAL A 377 -8.67 -14.46 8.69
CA VAL A 377 -8.78 -14.75 10.12
C VAL A 377 -9.31 -13.51 10.81
N ALA A 378 -10.45 -13.64 11.48
CA ALA A 378 -11.05 -12.59 12.29
C ALA A 378 -10.48 -12.64 13.71
N VAL A 379 -9.99 -11.52 14.21
CA VAL A 379 -9.41 -11.34 15.54
C VAL A 379 -10.27 -10.34 16.31
N SER A 380 -10.79 -10.74 17.45
CA SER A 380 -11.65 -9.93 18.30
C SER A 380 -10.98 -9.57 19.63
N VAL A 381 -11.04 -8.30 20.01
CA VAL A 381 -10.70 -7.80 21.35
C VAL A 381 -11.98 -7.38 22.04
N ILE A 382 -12.29 -8.00 23.17
CA ILE A 382 -13.56 -7.88 23.88
C ILE A 382 -13.30 -7.35 25.28
N ASP A 383 -14.06 -6.32 25.64
CA ASP A 383 -14.01 -5.66 26.93
C ASP A 383 -15.38 -5.70 27.63
N ARG A 384 -15.40 -5.50 28.95
CA ARG A 384 -16.62 -5.41 29.77
C ARG A 384 -16.77 -4.00 30.36
N GLY A 385 -16.47 -3.02 29.54
CA GLY A 385 -16.45 -1.61 29.91
C GLY A 385 -17.76 -0.87 29.69
N ARG A 386 -17.65 0.45 29.62
CA ARG A 386 -18.77 1.39 29.42
C ARG A 386 -19.52 1.21 28.09
N GLY A 387 -19.05 0.41 27.15
CA GLY A 387 -19.68 0.21 25.85
C GLY A 387 -19.68 1.46 24.96
N LEU A 388 -20.33 1.36 23.81
CA LEU A 388 -20.53 2.46 22.85
C LEU A 388 -22.00 2.90 22.82
N SER A 389 -22.23 4.20 22.72
CA SER A 389 -23.56 4.78 22.53
C SER A 389 -24.10 4.51 21.10
N PRO A 390 -25.42 4.58 20.88
CA PRO A 390 -26.01 4.38 19.55
C PRO A 390 -25.49 5.35 18.48
N HIS A 391 -25.09 6.57 18.87
CA HIS A 391 -24.53 7.56 17.96
C HIS A 391 -23.10 7.20 17.55
N THR A 392 -22.23 6.89 18.52
CA THR A 392 -20.85 6.45 18.27
C THR A 392 -20.80 5.15 17.48
N MET A 393 -21.79 4.26 17.67
CA MET A 393 -21.86 2.97 16.98
C MET A 393 -22.05 3.11 15.46
N ARG A 394 -22.60 4.23 14.97
CA ARG A 394 -22.74 4.48 13.52
C ARG A 394 -21.38 4.75 12.86
N HIS A 395 -20.43 5.33 13.61
CA HIS A 395 -19.14 5.77 13.08
C HIS A 395 -17.97 5.55 14.08
N PRO A 396 -17.73 4.31 14.56
CA PRO A 396 -16.76 4.04 15.64
C PRO A 396 -15.29 4.26 15.24
N PHE A 397 -15.02 4.38 13.93
CA PHE A 397 -13.68 4.59 13.37
C PHE A 397 -13.54 5.93 12.64
N ARG A 398 -14.55 6.82 12.70
CA ARG A 398 -14.37 8.18 12.20
C ARG A 398 -13.45 8.95 13.15
N LYS A 399 -12.61 9.80 12.57
CA LYS A 399 -11.94 10.86 13.30
C LYS A 399 -13.05 11.76 13.87
N HIS A 400 -12.98 12.10 15.16
CA HIS A 400 -13.94 12.93 15.89
C HIS A 400 -15.25 12.23 16.31
N VAL A 401 -15.22 11.56 17.48
CA VAL A 401 -16.44 11.39 18.28
C VAL A 401 -16.16 11.93 19.67
N SER A 402 -16.47 13.21 19.88
CA SER A 402 -16.53 13.80 21.22
C SER A 402 -17.58 13.04 22.04
N PHE A 403 -17.13 12.46 23.15
CA PHE A 403 -17.99 11.99 24.24
C PHE A 403 -18.50 13.21 25.02
N ALA A 404 -19.41 13.97 24.43
CA ALA A 404 -20.14 15.03 25.11
C ALA A 404 -21.59 14.60 25.24
N ASP A 405 -21.83 13.65 26.14
CA ASP A 405 -23.11 13.45 26.85
C ASP A 405 -22.88 12.35 27.89
N ASP A 406 -22.29 12.75 29.02
CA ASP A 406 -22.71 12.37 30.37
C ASP A 406 -21.66 12.88 31.38
N GLY A 407 -22.14 13.64 32.36
CA GLY A 407 -21.30 14.31 33.35
C GLY A 407 -20.48 13.34 34.20
N ALA A 408 -19.19 13.24 33.89
CA ALA A 408 -18.13 12.96 34.86
C ALA A 408 -16.84 13.54 34.30
N ALA A 409 -16.18 14.36 35.12
CA ALA A 409 -14.93 15.03 34.78
C ALA A 409 -13.80 14.03 34.56
N ASP A 410 -13.57 13.61 33.31
CA ASP A 410 -12.26 13.15 32.86
C ASP A 410 -12.02 13.72 31.45
N ARG A 411 -11.27 14.82 31.43
CA ARG A 411 -11.02 15.65 30.24
C ARG A 411 -10.13 14.90 29.25
N PHE A 412 -10.57 14.86 27.99
CA PHE A 412 -9.78 14.65 26.76
C PHE A 412 -8.68 13.58 26.85
N GLY A 413 -9.05 12.33 26.50
CA GLY A 413 -8.12 11.21 26.42
C GLY A 413 -7.62 10.92 24.99
N PRO A 414 -6.36 10.47 24.81
CA PRO A 414 -5.61 10.32 23.55
C PRO A 414 -6.09 9.18 22.62
N THR A 415 -7.39 9.13 22.31
CA THR A 415 -8.07 7.93 21.79
C THR A 415 -8.70 8.13 20.41
N GLU A 416 -8.79 9.36 19.91
CA GLU A 416 -9.57 9.68 18.70
C GLU A 416 -8.83 9.30 17.40
N LEU A 417 -7.50 9.26 17.43
CA LEU A 417 -6.65 8.81 16.32
C LEU A 417 -6.43 7.29 16.29
N GLY A 418 -6.40 6.64 17.45
CA GLY A 418 -5.97 5.24 17.59
C GLY A 418 -6.85 4.27 16.80
N LEU A 419 -8.17 4.42 16.85
CA LEU A 419 -9.11 3.57 16.11
C LEU A 419 -9.09 3.85 14.60
N ALA A 420 -8.91 5.11 14.20
CA ALA A 420 -8.76 5.48 12.79
C ALA A 420 -7.48 4.88 12.17
N ILE A 421 -6.38 4.88 12.93
CA ILE A 421 -5.12 4.23 12.53
C ILE A 421 -5.29 2.71 12.46
N CYS A 422 -5.99 2.10 13.43
CA CYS A 422 -6.30 0.67 13.38
C CYS A 422 -7.02 0.31 12.08
N LYS A 423 -8.02 1.12 11.70
CA LYS A 423 -8.74 0.95 10.44
C LYS A 423 -7.82 1.06 9.23
N GLY A 424 -7.03 2.13 9.11
CA GLY A 424 -6.12 2.31 7.97
C GLY A 424 -5.06 1.22 7.86
N LEU A 425 -4.46 0.78 8.97
CA LEU A 425 -3.50 -0.33 8.98
C LEU A 425 -4.15 -1.64 8.56
N VAL A 426 -5.33 -1.98 9.08
CA VAL A 426 -6.04 -3.21 8.71
C VAL A 426 -6.47 -3.21 7.25
N GLU A 427 -6.97 -2.08 6.74
CA GLU A 427 -7.36 -1.92 5.33
C GLU A 427 -6.14 -2.02 4.40
N ALA A 428 -4.99 -1.46 4.78
CA ALA A 428 -3.74 -1.61 4.03
C ALA A 428 -3.27 -3.08 3.94
N HIS A 429 -3.63 -3.92 4.90
CA HIS A 429 -3.40 -5.37 4.87
C HIS A 429 -4.45 -6.16 4.06
N GLY A 430 -5.41 -5.49 3.40
CA GLY A 430 -6.52 -6.15 2.70
C GLY A 430 -7.58 -6.74 3.65
N GLY A 431 -7.58 -6.28 4.90
CA GLY A 431 -8.53 -6.66 5.95
C GLY A 431 -9.68 -5.67 6.12
N ARG A 432 -10.52 -5.92 7.12
CA ARG A 432 -11.62 -5.02 7.55
C ARG A 432 -11.66 -4.96 9.07
N ILE A 433 -12.11 -3.85 9.65
CA ILE A 433 -12.34 -3.71 11.09
C ILE A 433 -13.78 -3.26 11.38
N ARG A 434 -14.40 -3.84 12.40
CA ARG A 434 -15.75 -3.51 12.88
C ARG A 434 -15.79 -3.44 14.41
N ALA A 435 -16.79 -2.75 14.94
CA ALA A 435 -17.06 -2.67 16.37
C ALA A 435 -18.50 -3.10 16.65
N GLU A 436 -18.73 -3.75 17.78
CA GLU A 436 -20.03 -4.24 18.24
C GLU A 436 -20.18 -3.91 19.74
N SER A 437 -21.32 -3.35 20.13
CA SER A 437 -21.66 -2.98 21.51
C SER A 437 -23.17 -3.12 21.70
N ALA A 438 -23.60 -3.72 22.81
CA ALA A 438 -25.02 -3.84 23.16
C ALA A 438 -25.56 -2.59 23.90
N GLY A 439 -24.82 -1.48 23.87
CA GLY A 439 -25.15 -0.21 24.50
C GLY A 439 -24.30 0.11 25.73
N SER A 440 -24.56 1.26 26.35
CA SER A 440 -23.78 1.74 27.49
C SER A 440 -23.79 0.73 28.66
N GLY A 441 -22.62 0.47 29.23
CA GLY A 441 -22.38 -0.48 30.33
C GLY A 441 -22.34 -1.95 29.93
N ARG A 442 -22.38 -2.28 28.63
CA ARG A 442 -22.41 -3.68 28.13
C ARG A 442 -21.11 -4.15 27.48
N GLY A 443 -20.04 -3.35 27.57
CA GLY A 443 -18.75 -3.64 26.94
C GLY A 443 -18.73 -3.47 25.43
N THR A 444 -17.55 -3.58 24.85
CA THR A 444 -17.33 -3.45 23.40
C THR A 444 -16.53 -4.63 22.86
N ARG A 445 -16.84 -5.02 21.62
CA ARG A 445 -16.11 -6.01 20.84
C ARG A 445 -15.59 -5.34 19.57
N PHE A 446 -14.27 -5.21 19.44
CA PHE A 446 -13.62 -4.79 18.20
C PHE A 446 -13.13 -6.01 17.46
N THR A 447 -13.49 -6.17 16.19
CA THR A 447 -13.07 -7.32 15.36
C THR A 447 -12.38 -6.82 14.11
N PHE A 448 -11.15 -7.25 13.85
CA PHE A 448 -10.45 -7.00 12.59
C PHE A 448 -10.12 -8.30 11.86
N THR A 449 -9.94 -8.25 10.54
CA THR A 449 -9.62 -9.43 9.72
C THR A 449 -8.25 -9.29 9.06
N LEU A 450 -7.56 -10.41 8.90
CA LEU A 450 -6.30 -10.51 8.14
C LEU A 450 -6.38 -11.62 7.10
N PRO A 451 -5.83 -11.45 5.88
CA PRO A 451 -5.82 -12.51 4.88
C PRO A 451 -5.04 -13.74 5.36
N VAL A 452 -5.54 -14.94 5.03
CA VAL A 452 -4.84 -16.19 5.26
C VAL A 452 -3.66 -16.30 4.30
N ALA A 453 -2.48 -16.68 4.81
CA ALA A 453 -1.35 -17.04 3.96
C ALA A 453 -1.70 -18.33 3.20
N ALA A 454 -1.51 -18.35 1.88
CA ALA A 454 -1.80 -19.52 1.06
C ALA A 454 -1.02 -20.75 1.59
N PRO A 455 -1.61 -21.96 1.56
CA PRO A 455 -0.95 -23.15 2.05
C PRO A 455 0.15 -23.56 1.06
N GLU A 456 1.35 -23.00 1.20
CA GLU A 456 2.55 -23.69 0.77
C GLU A 456 2.93 -24.74 1.82
N ALA A 457 3.29 -25.93 1.35
CA ALA A 457 3.60 -27.09 2.16
C ALA A 457 4.73 -26.78 3.15
N VAL A 458 4.35 -26.43 4.38
CA VAL A 458 5.28 -26.32 5.50
C VAL A 458 5.67 -27.74 5.90
N ALA A 459 6.85 -28.15 5.41
CA ALA A 459 7.58 -29.27 5.97
C ALA A 459 7.78 -29.01 7.47
N THR A 460 7.23 -29.89 8.28
CA THR A 460 7.32 -29.92 9.73
C THR A 460 8.76 -30.18 10.16
N ALA A 461 9.51 -29.11 10.46
CA ALA A 461 10.72 -29.22 11.28
C ALA A 461 10.29 -29.31 12.77
N PRO A 462 10.82 -30.26 13.57
CA PRO A 462 10.49 -30.36 14.98
C PRO A 462 11.10 -29.21 15.79
N PRO A 463 10.51 -28.83 16.94
CA PRO A 463 11.10 -27.81 17.81
C PRO A 463 12.44 -28.32 18.39
N PRO A 464 13.47 -27.46 18.55
CA PRO A 464 14.72 -27.88 19.16
C PRO A 464 14.49 -28.22 20.64
N SER A 465 14.92 -29.43 21.00
CA SER A 465 14.97 -29.96 22.35
C SER A 465 15.90 -29.13 23.23
N ASN A 466 15.39 -28.66 24.37
CA ASN A 466 16.19 -28.09 25.45
C ASN A 466 17.14 -29.16 26.00
N ALA A 467 18.42 -29.08 25.66
CA ALA A 467 19.50 -29.73 26.39
C ALA A 467 20.37 -28.63 27.01
N HIS A 468 20.37 -28.54 28.34
CA HIS A 468 21.40 -27.82 29.08
C HIS A 468 22.74 -28.55 28.91
N PRO A 469 23.84 -27.83 28.70
CA PRO A 469 25.14 -28.23 29.22
C PRO A 469 25.48 -27.37 30.43
N SER A 470 25.69 -28.03 31.56
CA SER A 470 26.45 -27.50 32.69
C SER A 470 27.95 -27.77 32.44
N ALA A 471 28.77 -26.73 32.37
CA ALA A 471 30.08 -26.62 33.06
C ALA A 471 30.91 -25.46 32.48
N ALA A 472 31.56 -24.72 33.40
CA ALA A 472 32.46 -23.57 33.24
C ALA A 472 31.80 -22.21 32.95
N ALA A 473 31.99 -21.25 33.87
CA ALA A 473 31.52 -19.88 33.73
C ALA A 473 32.18 -19.20 32.52
N PRO A 474 31.42 -18.65 31.55
CA PRO A 474 32.00 -17.98 30.40
C PRO A 474 32.46 -16.58 30.78
N GLU A 475 33.64 -16.18 30.30
CA GLU A 475 34.05 -14.77 30.30
C GLU A 475 33.00 -13.94 29.54
N LYS A 476 32.64 -12.78 30.10
CA LYS A 476 31.63 -11.89 29.50
C LYS A 476 32.10 -11.40 28.12
N PRO A 477 31.32 -11.56 27.04
CA PRO A 477 31.71 -11.09 25.73
C PRO A 477 31.96 -9.58 25.73
N ARG A 478 33.10 -9.18 25.16
CA ARG A 478 33.51 -7.77 25.04
C ARG A 478 32.98 -7.13 23.76
N VAL A 479 32.44 -5.92 23.87
CA VAL A 479 31.92 -5.11 22.76
C VAL A 479 32.67 -3.78 22.76
N LEU A 480 33.28 -3.41 21.63
CA LEU A 480 33.90 -2.11 21.45
C LEU A 480 32.84 -1.12 20.96
N VAL A 481 32.79 0.07 21.54
CA VAL A 481 31.83 1.14 21.22
C VAL A 481 32.63 2.39 20.84
N VAL A 482 32.37 2.91 19.65
CA VAL A 482 33.05 4.07 19.09
C VAL A 482 32.01 5.15 18.81
N ASP A 483 32.05 6.24 19.57
CA ASP A 483 31.11 7.36 19.47
C ASP A 483 31.76 8.61 20.08
N ASP A 484 31.65 9.77 19.45
CA ASP A 484 32.24 11.01 19.95
C ASP A 484 31.40 11.66 21.05
N ASP A 485 30.12 11.30 21.20
CA ASP A 485 29.24 11.79 22.25
C ASP A 485 29.45 11.00 23.57
N PRO A 486 29.98 11.64 24.63
CA PRO A 486 30.19 10.97 25.93
C PRO A 486 28.87 10.49 26.57
N SER A 487 27.74 11.12 26.24
CA SER A 487 26.42 10.72 26.74
C SER A 487 25.98 9.39 26.12
N THR A 488 26.14 9.24 24.80
CA THR A 488 25.87 8.00 24.07
C THR A 488 26.78 6.86 24.55
N LEU A 489 28.09 7.11 24.69
CA LEU A 489 29.01 6.11 25.26
C LEU A 489 28.59 5.64 26.66
N ARG A 490 28.16 6.57 27.53
CA ARG A 490 27.67 6.22 28.88
C ARG A 490 26.40 5.39 28.81
N HIS A 491 25.46 5.74 27.94
CA HIS A 491 24.19 5.05 27.77
C HIS A 491 24.40 3.61 27.29
N VAL A 492 25.16 3.44 26.21
CA VAL A 492 25.49 2.13 25.63
C VAL A 492 26.25 1.25 26.63
N ARG A 493 27.22 1.81 27.35
CA ARG A 493 27.98 1.09 28.38
C ARG A 493 27.07 0.51 29.47
N VAL A 494 26.12 1.30 29.97
CA VAL A 494 25.16 0.85 31.01
C VAL A 494 24.23 -0.24 30.46
N ALA A 495 23.73 -0.08 29.24
CA ALA A 495 22.85 -1.05 28.60
C ALA A 495 23.55 -2.42 28.40
N LEU A 496 24.77 -2.40 27.87
CA LEU A 496 25.58 -3.60 27.63
C LEU A 496 26.00 -4.30 28.93
N ALA A 497 26.40 -3.54 29.95
CA ALA A 497 26.76 -4.09 31.26
C ALA A 497 25.59 -4.83 31.94
N ARG A 498 24.38 -4.27 31.85
CA ARG A 498 23.15 -4.90 32.37
C ARG A 498 22.79 -6.18 31.62
N ALA A 499 23.11 -6.26 30.33
CA ALA A 499 22.90 -7.44 29.50
C ALA A 499 24.03 -8.49 29.60
N GLY A 500 25.01 -8.29 30.49
CA GLY A 500 26.07 -9.26 30.73
C GLY A 500 27.29 -9.15 29.81
N TYR A 501 27.41 -8.06 29.05
CA TYR A 501 28.56 -7.77 28.18
C TYR A 501 29.54 -6.80 28.84
N THR A 502 30.80 -6.84 28.40
CA THR A 502 31.81 -5.86 28.80
C THR A 502 31.96 -4.83 27.70
N ALA A 503 31.59 -3.57 27.97
CA ALA A 503 31.68 -2.48 26.99
C ALA A 503 33.03 -1.75 27.10
N LEU A 504 33.83 -1.83 26.05
CA LEU A 504 35.01 -1.01 25.82
C LEU A 504 34.54 0.22 25.03
N THR A 505 34.94 1.42 25.40
CA THR A 505 34.45 2.64 24.75
C THR A 505 35.62 3.53 24.36
N THR A 506 35.58 4.11 23.17
CA THR A 506 36.48 5.20 22.77
C THR A 506 35.69 6.23 21.96
N GLY A 507 36.10 7.49 22.04
CA GLY A 507 35.62 8.55 21.15
C GLY A 507 36.65 8.95 20.09
N ASN A 508 37.80 8.25 20.07
CA ASN A 508 38.92 8.57 19.20
C ASN A 508 39.10 7.46 18.15
N PRO A 509 38.90 7.75 16.85
CA PRO A 509 39.07 6.77 15.78
C PRO A 509 40.47 6.13 15.71
N ASP A 510 41.51 6.86 16.12
CA ASP A 510 42.90 6.38 16.05
C ASP A 510 43.20 5.25 17.06
N GLU A 511 42.39 5.14 18.12
CA GLU A 511 42.56 4.12 19.16
C GLU A 511 41.94 2.77 18.77
N ILE A 512 41.07 2.73 17.77
CA ILE A 512 40.27 1.56 17.39
C ILE A 512 41.18 0.35 17.10
N ALA A 513 42.19 0.50 16.24
CA ALA A 513 43.09 -0.59 15.87
C ALA A 513 43.91 -1.10 17.07
N GLY A 514 44.32 -0.20 17.97
CA GLY A 514 45.01 -0.54 19.20
C GLY A 514 44.13 -1.39 20.11
N LEU A 515 42.90 -0.94 20.36
CA LEU A 515 41.93 -1.61 21.23
C LEU A 515 41.49 -2.96 20.67
N ILE A 516 41.32 -3.09 19.35
CA ILE A 516 40.97 -4.39 18.74
C ILE A 516 42.09 -5.41 18.99
N ARG A 517 43.36 -5.00 18.85
CA ARG A 517 44.51 -5.91 19.03
C ARG A 517 44.77 -6.28 20.48
N SER A 518 44.69 -5.32 21.40
CA SER A 518 44.97 -5.55 22.83
C SER A 518 43.81 -6.21 23.55
N GLU A 519 42.59 -5.71 23.33
CA GLU A 519 41.41 -6.11 24.09
C GLU A 519 40.55 -7.14 23.36
N ARG A 520 40.88 -7.53 22.12
CA ARG A 520 40.17 -8.57 21.33
C ARG A 520 38.64 -8.57 21.55
N PRO A 521 37.94 -7.50 21.16
CA PRO A 521 36.49 -7.43 21.24
C PRO A 521 35.84 -8.45 20.30
N HIS A 522 34.62 -8.85 20.62
CA HIS A 522 33.85 -9.84 19.85
C HIS A 522 32.95 -9.19 18.80
N LEU A 523 32.64 -7.90 18.98
CA LEU A 523 31.76 -7.07 18.15
C LEU A 523 32.13 -5.58 18.31
N VAL A 524 31.92 -4.78 17.27
CA VAL A 524 32.11 -3.33 17.29
C VAL A 524 30.78 -2.61 17.03
N LEU A 525 30.46 -1.63 17.86
CA LEU A 525 29.42 -0.63 17.65
C LEU A 525 30.11 0.66 17.21
N LEU A 526 29.81 1.14 16.00
CA LEU A 526 30.52 2.27 15.38
C LEU A 526 29.54 3.36 14.97
N ASP A 527 29.73 4.60 15.44
CA ASP A 527 28.98 5.74 14.91
C ASP A 527 29.35 5.99 13.43
N LEU A 528 28.35 6.26 12.59
CA LEU A 528 28.53 6.65 11.20
C LEU A 528 29.10 8.05 11.06
N VAL A 529 28.78 8.96 11.98
CA VAL A 529 29.21 10.36 11.89
C VAL A 529 30.14 10.66 13.04
N LEU A 530 31.45 10.58 12.79
CA LEU A 530 32.48 10.97 13.74
C LEU A 530 33.13 12.30 13.30
N PRO A 531 33.63 13.13 14.23
CA PRO A 531 34.30 14.38 13.89
C PRO A 531 35.49 14.16 12.94
N GLY A 532 35.36 14.64 11.71
CA GLY A 532 36.42 14.59 10.70
C GLY A 532 36.56 13.27 9.93
N VAL A 533 35.77 12.24 10.24
CA VAL A 533 35.85 10.92 9.58
C VAL A 533 34.47 10.24 9.49
N ASP A 534 34.09 9.73 8.32
CA ASP A 534 32.90 8.90 8.14
C ASP A 534 33.16 7.47 8.68
N GLY A 535 32.25 6.93 9.48
CA GLY A 535 32.33 5.59 10.05
C GLY A 535 32.41 4.49 8.99
N ILE A 536 31.82 4.70 7.80
CA ILE A 536 31.96 3.78 6.67
C ILE A 536 33.40 3.78 6.15
N ASP A 537 34.01 4.95 6.04
CA ASP A 537 35.40 5.05 5.59
C ASP A 537 36.39 4.39 6.58
N LEU A 538 36.05 4.35 7.88
CA LEU A 538 36.87 3.67 8.88
C LEU A 538 36.94 2.15 8.65
N MET A 539 35.89 1.54 8.09
CA MET A 539 35.94 0.12 7.72
C MET A 539 36.96 -0.17 6.62
N GLU A 540 37.21 0.78 5.71
CA GLU A 540 38.23 0.66 4.67
C GLU A 540 39.64 0.96 5.22
N ARG A 541 39.75 1.91 6.15
CA ARG A 541 41.03 2.42 6.69
C ARG A 541 41.60 1.58 7.84
N VAL A 542 40.77 0.82 8.55
CA VAL A 542 41.16 -0.03 9.68
C VAL A 542 40.89 -1.50 9.34
N PRO A 543 41.87 -2.24 8.78
CA PRO A 543 41.69 -3.62 8.35
C PRO A 543 41.18 -4.55 9.46
N GLU A 544 41.56 -4.29 10.71
CA GLU A 544 41.13 -5.05 11.89
C GLU A 544 39.61 -5.01 12.13
N LEU A 545 38.89 -4.01 11.60
CA LEU A 545 37.42 -3.96 11.66
C LEU A 545 36.75 -5.00 10.76
N SER A 546 37.39 -5.36 9.63
CA SER A 546 36.83 -6.34 8.68
C SER A 546 36.74 -7.77 9.26
N ASP A 547 37.53 -8.05 10.29
CA ASP A 547 37.54 -9.34 10.98
C ASP A 547 36.50 -9.43 12.10
N LEU A 548 35.72 -8.37 12.37
CA LEU A 548 34.72 -8.32 13.43
C LEU A 548 33.35 -7.93 12.88
N PRO A 549 32.23 -8.41 13.47
CA PRO A 549 30.93 -7.87 13.14
C PRO A 549 30.86 -6.42 13.61
N VAL A 550 30.66 -5.51 12.66
CA VAL A 550 30.45 -4.08 12.91
C VAL A 550 28.96 -3.79 12.81
N ILE A 551 28.39 -3.22 13.86
CA ILE A 551 27.03 -2.67 13.83
C ILE A 551 27.15 -1.14 13.82
N PHE A 552 26.61 -0.51 12.79
CA PHE A 552 26.61 0.95 12.71
C PHE A 552 25.54 1.57 13.59
N ILE A 553 25.84 2.72 14.18
CA ILE A 553 24.90 3.56 14.92
C ILE A 553 24.78 4.88 14.17
N SER A 554 23.56 5.35 13.86
CA SER A 554 23.34 6.53 13.01
C SER A 554 22.23 7.42 13.51
N ALA A 555 22.36 8.75 13.37
CA ALA A 555 21.25 9.69 13.56
C ALA A 555 20.24 9.73 12.39
N TYR A 556 20.57 9.15 11.23
CA TYR A 556 19.75 9.18 10.01
C TYR A 556 19.52 7.78 9.44
N GLY A 557 18.25 7.42 9.20
CA GLY A 557 17.84 6.14 8.60
C GLY A 557 17.29 6.30 7.18
N ARG A 558 18.10 6.81 6.24
CA ARG A 558 17.75 6.80 4.80
C ARG A 558 18.24 5.50 4.15
N ASP A 559 17.42 4.93 3.27
CA ASP A 559 17.69 3.65 2.59
C ASP A 559 19.06 3.62 1.89
N GLU A 560 19.50 4.75 1.32
CA GLU A 560 20.79 4.92 0.63
C GLU A 560 22.00 4.78 1.57
N THR A 561 21.92 5.32 2.79
CA THR A 561 22.99 5.23 3.79
C THR A 561 23.08 3.82 4.37
N ILE A 562 21.92 3.18 4.57
CA ILE A 562 21.84 1.79 5.03
C ILE A 562 22.44 0.84 3.98
N ALA A 563 22.11 1.05 2.71
CA ALA A 563 22.69 0.29 1.59
C ALA A 563 24.22 0.44 1.55
N ARG A 564 24.75 1.67 1.63
CA ARG A 564 26.21 1.92 1.67
C ARG A 564 26.90 1.26 2.87
N ALA A 565 26.26 1.28 4.04
CA ALA A 565 26.79 0.64 5.24
C ALA A 565 26.90 -0.89 5.09
N PHE A 566 25.90 -1.54 4.50
CA PHE A 566 25.95 -2.98 4.21
C PHE A 566 26.94 -3.31 3.08
N GLU A 567 27.04 -2.48 2.04
CA GLU A 567 28.03 -2.64 0.96
C GLU A 567 29.47 -2.58 1.49
N ALA A 568 29.73 -1.74 2.51
CA ALA A 568 31.02 -1.66 3.19
C ALA A 568 31.33 -2.88 4.09
N GLY A 569 30.36 -3.76 4.31
CA GLY A 569 30.55 -5.00 5.08
C GLY A 569 30.00 -4.97 6.51
N ALA A 570 29.14 -4.02 6.86
CA ALA A 570 28.48 -4.01 8.17
C ALA A 570 27.64 -5.27 8.41
N ALA A 571 27.63 -5.73 9.66
CA ALA A 571 26.79 -6.85 10.08
C ALA A 571 25.33 -6.42 10.32
N ASP A 572 25.13 -5.23 10.88
CA ASP A 572 23.80 -4.65 11.15
C ASP A 572 23.88 -3.12 11.29
N TYR A 573 22.74 -2.46 11.49
CA TYR A 573 22.66 -1.02 11.78
C TYR A 573 21.60 -0.70 12.84
N ILE A 574 21.77 0.43 13.54
CA ILE A 574 20.89 0.94 14.60
C ILE A 574 20.69 2.45 14.40
N VAL A 575 19.43 2.90 14.44
CA VAL A 575 19.09 4.34 14.33
C VAL A 575 18.94 4.97 15.71
N LYS A 576 19.60 6.10 15.95
CA LYS A 576 19.43 6.96 17.13
C LYS A 576 18.12 7.76 16.99
N PRO A 577 17.29 7.88 18.05
CA PRO A 577 17.46 7.27 19.36
C PRO A 577 17.02 5.79 19.39
N PHE A 578 17.85 4.92 19.99
CA PHE A 578 17.56 3.49 20.15
C PHE A 578 17.26 3.14 21.60
N SER A 579 16.49 2.06 21.82
CA SER A 579 16.23 1.55 23.17
C SER A 579 17.34 0.60 23.65
N PRO A 580 17.61 0.47 24.97
CA PRO A 580 18.54 -0.53 25.51
C PRO A 580 18.20 -1.97 25.09
N THR A 581 16.92 -2.27 24.94
CA THR A 581 16.43 -3.61 24.53
C THR A 581 16.75 -3.90 23.08
N GLU A 582 16.56 -2.93 22.17
CA GLU A 582 16.91 -3.08 20.76
C GLU A 582 18.41 -3.27 20.57
N LEU A 583 19.21 -2.41 21.21
CA LEU A 583 20.67 -2.48 21.19
C LEU A 583 21.17 -3.87 21.63
N THR A 584 20.71 -4.35 22.78
CA THR A 584 21.16 -5.63 23.36
C THR A 584 20.65 -6.84 22.57
N ALA A 585 19.46 -6.74 21.96
CA ALA A 585 18.93 -7.79 21.09
C ALA A 585 19.76 -7.94 19.80
N ARG A 586 20.12 -6.83 19.14
CA ARG A 586 20.94 -6.85 17.91
C ARG A 586 22.37 -7.32 18.18
N VAL A 587 23.00 -6.82 19.25
CA VAL A 587 24.31 -7.31 19.70
C VAL A 587 24.26 -8.81 20.02
N GLY A 588 23.23 -9.26 20.74
CA GLY A 588 23.05 -10.68 21.06
C GLY A 588 22.78 -11.56 19.83
N ALA A 589 22.05 -11.05 18.84
CA ALA A 589 21.80 -11.74 17.58
C ALA A 589 23.11 -11.94 16.80
N GLU A 590 23.97 -10.92 16.71
CA GLU A 590 25.23 -11.06 15.99
C GLU A 590 26.25 -11.96 16.66
N LEU A 591 26.37 -11.86 17.98
CA LEU A 591 27.24 -12.77 18.73
C LEU A 591 26.77 -14.23 18.60
N ARG A 592 25.45 -14.48 18.48
CA ARG A 592 24.90 -15.82 18.18
C ARG A 592 25.13 -16.27 16.75
N ARG A 593 24.97 -15.38 15.75
CA ARG A 593 25.26 -15.69 14.33
C ARG A 593 26.71 -16.14 14.14
N ARG A 594 27.64 -15.51 14.87
CA ARG A 594 29.07 -15.85 14.83
C ARG A 594 29.42 -17.19 15.51
N ALA A 595 28.55 -17.72 16.36
CA ALA A 595 28.80 -19.00 17.03
C ALA A 595 28.76 -20.21 16.06
N GLY A 596 28.05 -20.10 14.92
CA GLY A 596 28.04 -21.03 13.78
C GLY A 596 27.60 -22.48 14.06
N PRO A 597 27.01 -23.20 13.07
CA PRO A 597 26.70 -24.63 13.21
C PRO A 597 27.98 -25.50 13.26
N GLU A 598 27.88 -26.70 13.82
CA GLU A 598 28.96 -27.69 13.87
C GLU A 598 29.50 -28.05 12.46
N PRO A 599 30.76 -28.51 12.34
CA PRO A 599 31.31 -28.94 11.06
C PRO A 599 30.42 -30.00 10.41
N PHE A 600 30.15 -29.84 9.12
CA PHE A 600 29.36 -30.83 8.38
C PHE A 600 30.24 -31.99 7.96
N VAL A 601 29.89 -33.20 8.36
CA VAL A 601 30.64 -34.43 8.07
C VAL A 601 29.75 -35.38 7.26
N LEU A 602 30.20 -35.80 6.09
CA LEU A 602 29.50 -36.73 5.20
C LEU A 602 30.50 -37.75 4.65
N GLY A 603 30.52 -38.96 5.22
CA GLY A 603 31.58 -39.93 4.96
C GLY A 603 32.96 -39.33 5.22
N ASP A 604 33.84 -39.38 4.22
CA ASP A 604 35.18 -38.80 4.28
C ASP A 604 35.24 -37.27 4.09
N LEU A 605 34.13 -36.62 3.69
CA LEU A 605 34.05 -35.17 3.46
C LEU A 605 33.74 -34.44 4.77
N THR A 606 34.60 -33.51 5.19
CA THR A 606 34.34 -32.58 6.29
C THR A 606 34.40 -31.14 5.81
N ILE A 607 33.35 -30.36 6.05
CA ILE A 607 33.23 -28.94 5.76
C ILE A 607 33.25 -28.17 7.08
N ASP A 608 34.35 -27.47 7.35
CA ASP A 608 34.50 -26.60 8.51
C ASP A 608 34.03 -25.19 8.15
N TYR A 609 32.84 -24.84 8.64
CA TYR A 609 32.23 -23.53 8.41
C TYR A 609 33.00 -22.37 9.03
N ARG A 610 33.74 -22.63 10.12
CA ARG A 610 34.51 -21.61 10.84
C ARG A 610 35.81 -21.31 10.13
N ARG A 611 36.49 -22.34 9.63
CA ARG A 611 37.76 -22.22 8.88
C ARG A 611 37.56 -21.96 7.39
N ARG A 612 36.34 -22.09 6.88
CA ARG A 612 35.98 -22.04 5.47
C ARG A 612 36.80 -23.01 4.61
N THR A 613 36.98 -24.22 5.13
CA THR A 613 37.78 -25.26 4.48
C THR A 613 36.95 -26.53 4.31
N ALA A 614 37.16 -27.22 3.19
CA ALA A 614 36.67 -28.58 2.98
C ALA A 614 37.85 -29.55 2.97
N THR A 615 37.68 -30.73 3.55
CA THR A 615 38.67 -31.82 3.54
C THR A 615 38.00 -33.12 3.11
N VAL A 616 38.69 -33.96 2.35
CA VAL A 616 38.25 -35.32 2.01
C VAL A 616 39.32 -36.29 2.51
N ALA A 617 38.91 -37.26 3.35
CA ALA A 617 39.80 -38.19 4.04
C ALA A 617 40.96 -37.48 4.77
N GLY A 618 40.66 -36.34 5.39
CA GLY A 618 41.62 -35.50 6.13
C GLY A 618 42.57 -34.66 5.27
N ARG A 619 42.50 -34.73 3.92
CA ARG A 619 43.30 -33.88 3.02
C ARG A 619 42.49 -32.65 2.60
N ALA A 620 43.10 -31.47 2.67
CA ALA A 620 42.47 -30.22 2.26
C ALA A 620 42.14 -30.21 0.76
N VAL A 621 40.90 -29.87 0.44
CA VAL A 621 40.43 -29.68 -0.94
C VAL A 621 40.54 -28.20 -1.30
N PRO A 622 41.34 -27.82 -2.32
CA PRO A 622 41.49 -26.42 -2.72
C PRO A 622 40.24 -25.93 -3.47
N LEU A 623 39.31 -25.35 -2.72
CA LEU A 623 38.13 -24.68 -3.24
C LEU A 623 38.38 -23.16 -3.35
N THR A 624 38.00 -22.58 -4.48
CA THR A 624 37.86 -21.13 -4.63
C THR A 624 36.71 -20.63 -3.77
N ARG A 625 36.65 -19.32 -3.51
CA ARG A 625 35.60 -18.70 -2.68
C ARG A 625 34.19 -19.08 -3.13
N THR A 626 33.93 -19.04 -4.43
CA THR A 626 32.63 -19.40 -5.02
C THR A 626 32.33 -20.90 -4.92
N GLU A 627 33.32 -21.76 -5.14
CA GLU A 627 33.14 -23.21 -5.00
C GLU A 627 32.85 -23.60 -3.54
N TYR A 628 33.57 -23.01 -2.59
CA TYR A 628 33.30 -23.21 -1.16
C TYR A 628 31.89 -22.76 -0.81
N GLU A 629 31.44 -21.63 -1.35
CA GLU A 629 30.12 -21.09 -1.02
C GLU A 629 29.00 -21.98 -1.56
N LEU A 630 29.15 -22.56 -2.76
CA LEU A 630 28.23 -23.57 -3.28
C LEU A 630 28.18 -24.82 -2.39
N VAL A 631 29.34 -25.32 -1.99
CA VAL A 631 29.44 -26.47 -1.09
C VAL A 631 28.79 -26.18 0.26
N ARG A 632 29.00 -24.98 0.81
CA ARG A 632 28.38 -24.51 2.05
C ARG A 632 26.86 -24.42 1.94
N ILE A 633 26.33 -23.87 0.85
CA ILE A 633 24.88 -23.77 0.63
C ILE A 633 24.28 -25.17 0.55
N LEU A 634 24.91 -26.08 -0.19
CA LEU A 634 24.44 -27.47 -0.30
C LEU A 634 24.52 -28.23 1.02
N SER A 635 25.59 -28.05 1.80
CA SER A 635 25.79 -28.76 3.06
C SER A 635 24.90 -28.24 4.20
N VAL A 636 24.64 -26.93 4.24
CA VAL A 636 23.68 -26.34 5.19
C VAL A 636 22.25 -26.79 4.89
N ASN A 637 21.93 -27.05 3.62
CA ASN A 637 20.62 -27.54 3.18
C ASN A 637 20.61 -29.07 2.95
N ALA A 638 21.53 -29.80 3.57
CA ALA A 638 21.66 -31.25 3.37
C ALA A 638 20.34 -32.01 3.61
N GLY A 639 20.04 -32.95 2.71
CA GLY A 639 18.77 -33.67 2.63
C GLY A 639 17.68 -32.95 1.83
N GLY A 640 17.85 -31.66 1.52
CA GLY A 640 16.93 -30.88 0.69
C GLY A 640 17.52 -30.58 -0.69
N THR A 641 16.66 -30.50 -1.70
CA THR A 641 17.07 -30.10 -3.06
C THR A 641 17.19 -28.58 -3.14
N VAL A 642 18.36 -28.09 -3.52
CA VAL A 642 18.59 -26.65 -3.77
C VAL A 642 18.51 -26.39 -5.27
N THR A 643 17.64 -25.47 -5.68
CA THR A 643 17.46 -25.15 -7.10
C THR A 643 18.69 -24.47 -7.70
N SER A 644 18.92 -24.69 -9.00
CA SER A 644 20.06 -24.06 -9.70
C SER A 644 20.00 -22.52 -9.63
N GLU A 645 18.80 -21.96 -9.65
CA GLU A 645 18.59 -20.51 -9.55
C GLU A 645 18.89 -19.98 -8.15
N SER A 646 18.53 -20.73 -7.10
CA SER A 646 18.86 -20.38 -5.71
C SER A 646 20.36 -20.44 -5.46
N LEU A 647 21.04 -21.47 -5.98
CA LEU A 647 22.51 -21.56 -5.92
C LEU A 647 23.19 -20.40 -6.65
N LEU A 648 22.68 -20.02 -7.83
CA LEU A 648 23.19 -18.88 -8.59
C LEU A 648 23.04 -17.57 -7.78
N ARG A 649 21.84 -17.33 -7.23
CA ARG A 649 21.51 -16.13 -6.46
C ARG A 649 22.30 -16.02 -5.16
N GLN A 650 22.48 -17.13 -4.44
CA GLN A 650 23.14 -17.12 -3.13
C GLN A 650 24.67 -17.13 -3.23
N ALA A 651 25.27 -17.81 -4.21
CA ALA A 651 26.72 -17.88 -4.36
C ALA A 651 27.32 -16.69 -5.16
N TRP A 652 26.53 -16.01 -6.00
CA TRP A 652 26.98 -14.88 -6.83
C TRP A 652 26.22 -13.55 -6.63
N GLY A 653 25.10 -13.53 -5.89
CA GLY A 653 24.31 -12.32 -5.61
C GLY A 653 23.40 -11.84 -6.76
N THR A 654 22.75 -10.69 -6.60
CA THR A 654 21.77 -10.08 -7.55
C THR A 654 22.39 -9.45 -8.80
N ARG A 655 23.66 -9.71 -9.11
CA ARG A 655 24.40 -9.09 -10.23
C ARG A 655 24.41 -9.92 -11.53
N GLU A 656 23.75 -11.07 -11.59
CA GLU A 656 23.70 -11.92 -12.80
C GLU A 656 22.28 -11.93 -13.40
N PRO A 657 22.14 -11.88 -14.74
CA PRO A 657 20.85 -11.98 -15.41
C PRO A 657 20.20 -13.34 -15.17
N GLU A 658 18.89 -13.33 -14.88
CA GLU A 658 18.08 -14.53 -14.68
C GLU A 658 18.22 -15.50 -15.87
N GLY A 659 18.47 -16.79 -15.59
CA GLY A 659 18.50 -17.86 -16.60
C GLY A 659 19.87 -18.50 -16.89
N ASN A 660 21.00 -17.99 -16.37
CA ASN A 660 22.33 -18.55 -16.61
C ASN A 660 22.67 -19.79 -15.73
N THR A 661 21.80 -20.81 -15.74
CA THR A 661 21.97 -22.02 -14.92
C THR A 661 23.11 -22.95 -15.40
N GLU A 662 23.63 -22.74 -16.61
CA GLU A 662 24.78 -23.48 -17.16
C GLU A 662 26.05 -23.25 -16.34
N ARG A 663 26.20 -22.06 -15.76
CA ARG A 663 27.35 -21.70 -14.92
C ARG A 663 27.39 -22.54 -13.64
N VAL A 664 26.25 -22.71 -12.97
CA VAL A 664 26.13 -23.58 -11.78
C VAL A 664 26.53 -25.00 -12.13
N ARG A 665 26.11 -25.51 -13.29
CA ARG A 665 26.48 -26.85 -13.77
C ARG A 665 28.00 -26.99 -13.99
N ALA A 666 28.65 -25.97 -14.56
CA ALA A 666 30.11 -25.98 -14.74
C ALA A 666 30.86 -26.00 -13.40
N PHE A 667 30.43 -25.20 -12.41
CA PHE A 667 31.05 -25.18 -11.09
C PHE A 667 30.79 -26.45 -10.29
N VAL A 668 29.58 -27.02 -10.33
CA VAL A 668 29.31 -28.30 -9.68
C VAL A 668 30.16 -29.42 -10.29
N LYS A 669 30.38 -29.40 -11.61
CA LYS A 669 31.30 -30.35 -12.27
C LYS A 669 32.74 -30.21 -11.75
N GLN A 670 33.24 -28.98 -11.57
CA GLN A 670 34.58 -28.72 -11.03
C GLN A 670 34.69 -29.14 -9.56
N ILE A 671 33.68 -28.84 -8.74
CA ILE A 671 33.62 -29.25 -7.35
C ILE A 671 33.64 -30.77 -7.24
N ARG A 672 32.82 -31.49 -8.03
CA ARG A 672 32.83 -32.97 -8.04
C ARG A 672 34.23 -33.52 -8.34
N ALA A 673 34.89 -33.00 -9.37
CA ALA A 673 36.25 -33.43 -9.71
C ALA A 673 37.26 -33.19 -8.57
N LYS A 674 37.12 -32.09 -7.82
CA LYS A 674 37.98 -31.76 -6.66
C LYS A 674 37.67 -32.60 -5.41
N LEU A 675 36.42 -33.01 -5.24
CA LEU A 675 35.98 -33.89 -4.15
C LEU A 675 36.25 -35.38 -4.43
N GLY A 676 36.64 -35.75 -5.66
CA GLY A 676 36.74 -37.15 -6.09
C GLY A 676 35.38 -37.80 -6.36
N ASP A 677 34.37 -37.00 -6.65
CA ASP A 677 32.98 -37.40 -6.90
C ASP A 677 32.69 -37.55 -8.40
N ASP A 678 31.75 -38.43 -8.78
CA ASP A 678 31.37 -38.69 -10.18
C ASP A 678 29.89 -38.38 -10.42
N ALA A 679 29.56 -37.76 -11.55
CA ALA A 679 28.16 -37.50 -11.92
C ALA A 679 27.39 -38.78 -12.30
N ALA A 680 28.07 -39.84 -12.75
CA ALA A 680 27.44 -41.13 -13.07
C ALA A 680 27.16 -41.96 -11.81
N ASN A 681 28.01 -41.85 -10.78
CA ASN A 681 27.85 -42.47 -9.47
C ASN A 681 28.16 -41.43 -8.36
N PRO A 682 27.21 -40.52 -8.05
CA PRO A 682 27.45 -39.45 -7.09
C PRO A 682 27.50 -39.95 -5.65
N THR A 683 28.51 -39.51 -4.93
CA THR A 683 28.76 -39.75 -3.51
C THR A 683 28.38 -38.55 -2.66
N TYR A 684 28.73 -37.32 -3.08
CA TYR A 684 28.54 -36.12 -2.26
C TYR A 684 27.49 -35.16 -2.81
N ILE A 685 27.44 -34.99 -4.14
CA ILE A 685 26.48 -34.06 -4.78
C ILE A 685 25.64 -34.85 -5.78
N PHE A 686 24.32 -34.85 -5.60
CA PHE A 686 23.34 -35.53 -6.46
C PHE A 686 22.67 -34.55 -7.42
N ASN A 687 22.44 -34.98 -8.65
CA ASN A 687 21.64 -34.23 -9.64
C ASN A 687 20.16 -34.56 -9.45
N GLU A 688 19.33 -33.55 -9.25
CA GLU A 688 17.88 -33.69 -9.24
C GLU A 688 17.34 -33.13 -10.58
N HIS A 689 17.01 -34.04 -11.50
CA HIS A 689 16.72 -33.70 -12.90
C HIS A 689 15.64 -32.62 -13.02
N GLY A 690 15.99 -31.52 -13.72
CA GLY A 690 15.09 -30.40 -13.97
C GLY A 690 14.94 -29.40 -12.82
N VAL A 691 15.55 -29.64 -11.66
CA VAL A 691 15.34 -28.82 -10.44
C VAL A 691 16.64 -28.23 -9.91
N GLY A 692 17.68 -29.04 -9.68
CA GLY A 692 18.91 -28.55 -9.08
C GLY A 692 19.82 -29.65 -8.52
N TYR A 693 20.42 -29.37 -7.36
CA TYR A 693 21.41 -30.25 -6.75
C TYR A 693 21.10 -30.48 -5.28
N ARG A 694 21.49 -31.65 -4.77
CA ARG A 694 21.27 -32.04 -3.37
C ARG A 694 22.53 -32.68 -2.80
N MET A 695 22.86 -32.35 -1.56
CA MET A 695 23.83 -33.10 -0.75
C MET A 695 23.03 -33.92 0.27
N PRO A 696 23.34 -35.21 0.48
CA PRO A 696 22.61 -36.06 1.43
C PRO A 696 22.88 -35.65 2.88
N ARG A 697 22.01 -36.05 3.82
CA ARG A 697 22.28 -35.82 5.24
C ARG A 697 23.38 -36.76 5.72
N PRO A 698 24.15 -36.38 6.75
CA PRO A 698 25.10 -37.28 7.41
C PRO A 698 24.47 -38.58 7.91
N SER A 699 23.17 -38.60 8.17
CA SER A 699 22.40 -39.78 8.58
C SER A 699 22.04 -40.74 7.44
N ASP A 700 22.19 -40.31 6.19
CA ASP A 700 21.72 -41.00 4.99
C ASP A 700 22.87 -41.68 4.21
N ALA A 701 24.10 -41.58 4.71
CA ALA A 701 25.35 -42.03 4.07
C ALA A 701 25.95 -43.28 4.70
#